data_AF-A0A498MZR5-F1
#
_entry.id   AF-A0A498MZR5-F1
#
_cell.length_a   1.000
_cell.length_b   1.000
_cell.length_c   1.000
_cell.angle_alpha   90.00
_cell.angle_beta   90.00
_cell.angle_gamma   90.00
#
_symmetry.space_group_name_H-M   'P 1'
#
loop_
_entity.id
_entity.type
_entity.pdbx_description
1 polymer ?
#
loop_
_entity_poly.entity_id
_entity_poly.type
_entity_poly.pdbx_seq_one_letter_code
_entity_poly.pdbx_strand_id
1 'polypeptide(L)'
;MSENLDTRPQPRTDLKFSGSDSFSTVLYGAQAIMVFDRTFSEEEDKQKIEGELNVMVKKIPSFSVEGKGAVQMTDAEKKVAENITCTFHGDFHLQQNPTTYTEALDLYKNLPTLLNENAVPIKVWLYPLHLLDNKAAQLKREIITSLVFNIQDIMEGLEEAERTCNDLSGNTLVNILSDIKERLCSFQESLNIYKTVLMKAVARVLLDIRGGEMKESLDKILKIHYESPFSVSKLNQWLYDAKSELHLLSFCIKMIQGIRIEDLESLSTILLNPDIDAVVCLTFTSLKYEDKYLETLTEFLKLVKSDEEINMVSEDQTVSFKLQKSPTGERVQYRVEYKQVKADSGAEEQWLVINTADEDFTLTGLESRKPYLIRYRIVHDGLMFTVILHTQCCHTSACQHPGIFTQPFEMEALLKRELGTSLLKSTGHSGGGCISEGQSFDTDTGRVFVKINHKNEARRMFDGEMASLEAILATNTVKVPRPVKVLDLERSGALFIMEHVDMRSLNKYSSKLGEQLADLHLHNKIQIEKQNKEQQTVGRGSGTSEVQIVNQFGFHVATCCGYIPQVNDWQDDWVSFYAQQRLQHQLSLMEQSYGDREARELWAKLQLKIPQLFTDIEVVPALVHGDLWGGNVAECSDGPIIFDPASFYGHSEFELAIAGMFGGFGSSFYNAYHGKIPKAAGFAKRQQLYQLFHYLNHWNHFGGGYRGSSLRIMRDLTK
;
A
#
# COMPACT_ATOMS: atom_id res chain seq x y z
N MET A 1 -27.91 9.55 -2.13
CA MET A 1 -28.33 10.58 -1.16
C MET A 1 -29.33 9.90 -0.24
N SER A 2 -29.06 9.75 1.05
CA SER A 2 -29.98 9.05 1.98
C SER A 2 -30.63 10.09 2.90
N GLU A 3 -31.94 10.22 2.83
CA GLU A 3 -32.74 10.95 3.82
C GLU A 3 -33.46 9.94 4.70
N ASN A 4 -33.23 10.01 6.00
CA ASN A 4 -33.96 9.22 6.99
C ASN A 4 -35.27 9.95 7.32
N LEU A 5 -36.39 9.38 6.91
CA LEU A 5 -37.72 9.80 7.38
C LEU A 5 -37.99 9.10 8.72
N ASP A 6 -37.86 9.85 9.82
CA ASP A 6 -38.11 9.38 11.19
C ASP A 6 -39.59 9.58 11.55
N THR A 7 -40.38 8.51 11.49
CA THR A 7 -41.72 8.46 12.11
C THR A 7 -41.83 7.19 12.94
N ARG A 8 -41.86 7.35 14.27
CA ARG A 8 -41.87 6.27 15.28
C ARG A 8 -43.07 5.31 15.12
N PRO A 9 -42.83 3.98 15.16
CA PRO A 9 -43.81 3.03 15.68
C PRO A 9 -43.24 2.14 16.80
N GLN A 10 -44.16 1.55 17.58
CA GLN A 10 -43.91 0.85 18.85
C GLN A 10 -43.12 -0.48 18.72
N PRO A 11 -42.39 -0.89 19.78
CA PRO A 11 -41.58 -2.11 19.78
C PRO A 11 -42.44 -3.39 19.75
N ARG A 12 -42.11 -4.31 18.83
CA ARG A 12 -42.50 -5.72 18.87
C ARG A 12 -41.26 -6.61 18.95
N THR A 13 -41.32 -7.66 19.74
CA THR A 13 -40.21 -8.56 20.06
C THR A 13 -40.49 -9.96 19.53
N ASP A 14 -40.17 -10.26 18.28
CA ASP A 14 -40.23 -11.62 17.75
C ASP A 14 -39.22 -11.82 16.60
N LEU A 15 -37.95 -12.16 16.91
CA LEU A 15 -36.99 -12.75 15.96
C LEU A 15 -35.82 -13.39 16.76
N LYS A 16 -35.51 -14.67 16.49
CA LYS A 16 -34.42 -15.42 17.16
C LYS A 16 -33.19 -15.50 16.24
N PHE A 17 -32.02 -15.12 16.75
CA PHE A 17 -30.70 -15.35 16.15
C PHE A 17 -29.75 -16.05 17.14
N SER A 18 -28.69 -16.67 16.65
CA SER A 18 -27.78 -17.53 17.41
C SER A 18 -26.74 -16.77 18.26
N GLY A 19 -26.62 -17.16 19.53
CA GLY A 19 -25.32 -17.45 20.17
C GLY A 19 -24.87 -16.64 21.39
N SER A 20 -24.66 -15.32 21.26
CA SER A 20 -23.88 -14.54 22.26
C SER A 20 -24.53 -13.24 22.77
N ASP A 21 -25.59 -12.75 22.14
CA ASP A 21 -26.27 -11.50 22.52
C ASP A 21 -27.80 -11.68 22.58
N SER A 22 -28.47 -10.98 23.50
CA SER A 22 -29.94 -10.85 23.56
C SER A 22 -30.38 -9.46 23.09
N PHE A 23 -31.60 -9.36 22.53
CA PHE A 23 -32.15 -8.09 22.08
C PHE A 23 -32.48 -7.17 23.26
N SER A 24 -32.12 -5.89 23.14
CA SER A 24 -32.59 -4.85 24.06
C SER A 24 -33.57 -3.87 23.41
N THR A 25 -33.37 -3.49 22.14
CA THR A 25 -34.28 -2.60 21.38
C THR A 25 -34.04 -2.73 19.86
N VAL A 26 -35.08 -2.54 19.04
CA VAL A 26 -35.00 -2.51 17.57
C VAL A 26 -35.71 -1.26 17.04
N LEU A 27 -35.06 -0.52 16.14
CA LEU A 27 -35.63 0.59 15.38
C LEU A 27 -36.09 0.07 14.03
N TYR A 28 -37.38 0.24 13.72
CA TYR A 28 -37.99 -0.12 12.46
C TYR A 28 -38.14 1.10 11.55
N GLY A 29 -37.90 0.92 10.25
CA GLY A 29 -38.12 1.90 9.20
C GLY A 29 -37.92 1.26 7.82
N ALA A 30 -37.71 2.05 6.78
CA ALA A 30 -37.33 1.54 5.46
C ALA A 30 -36.27 2.45 4.83
N GLN A 31 -35.31 1.87 4.11
CA GLN A 31 -34.31 2.60 3.34
C GLN A 31 -34.49 2.34 1.85
N ALA A 32 -34.25 3.36 1.04
CA ALA A 32 -34.20 3.29 -0.41
C ALA A 32 -32.91 3.93 -0.92
N ILE A 33 -32.24 3.25 -1.83
CA ILE A 33 -31.02 3.64 -2.50
C ILE A 33 -31.31 3.57 -4.00
N MET A 34 -31.21 4.72 -4.66
CA MET A 34 -31.29 4.83 -6.12
C MET A 34 -29.89 5.15 -6.63
N VAL A 35 -29.34 4.23 -7.42
CA VAL A 35 -28.05 4.40 -8.11
C VAL A 35 -28.35 4.88 -9.52
N PHE A 36 -27.78 6.03 -9.90
CA PHE A 36 -27.99 6.63 -11.22
C PHE A 36 -26.72 6.47 -12.04
N ASP A 37 -26.83 5.78 -13.17
CA ASP A 37 -25.73 5.47 -14.07
C ASP A 37 -25.95 6.13 -15.43
N ARG A 38 -24.86 6.51 -16.09
CA ARG A 38 -24.88 7.00 -17.48
C ARG A 38 -23.67 6.46 -18.21
N THR A 39 -23.91 5.76 -19.32
CA THR A 39 -22.86 5.35 -20.25
C THR A 39 -22.43 6.55 -21.11
N PHE A 40 -21.15 6.61 -21.45
CA PHE A 40 -20.57 7.68 -22.25
C PHE A 40 -19.55 7.11 -23.24
N SER A 41 -19.36 7.82 -24.35
CA SER A 41 -18.37 7.48 -25.38
C SER A 41 -16.99 8.09 -25.08
N GLU A 42 -15.92 7.57 -25.68
CA GLU A 42 -14.54 8.08 -25.47
C GLU A 42 -14.35 9.56 -25.88
N GLU A 43 -15.23 10.09 -26.72
CA GLU A 43 -15.19 11.49 -27.20
C GLU A 43 -15.90 12.47 -26.25
N GLU A 44 -16.64 11.96 -25.26
CA GLU A 44 -17.39 12.78 -24.31
C GLU A 44 -16.56 13.12 -23.06
N ASP A 45 -16.72 14.36 -22.59
CA ASP A 45 -16.05 14.83 -21.39
C ASP A 45 -16.69 14.21 -20.13
N LYS A 46 -15.96 13.24 -19.54
CA LYS A 46 -16.37 12.54 -18.31
C LYS A 46 -16.65 13.49 -17.15
N GLN A 47 -15.88 14.58 -16.97
CA GLN A 47 -16.10 15.54 -15.88
C GLN A 47 -17.37 16.35 -16.11
N LYS A 48 -17.65 16.71 -17.36
CA LYS A 48 -18.89 17.38 -17.72
C LYS A 48 -20.10 16.48 -17.46
N ILE A 49 -20.04 15.21 -17.84
CA ILE A 49 -21.11 14.23 -17.62
C ILE A 49 -21.33 13.97 -16.13
N GLU A 50 -20.27 13.82 -15.35
CA GLU A 50 -20.34 13.67 -13.89
C GLU A 50 -20.99 14.90 -13.24
N GLY A 51 -20.61 16.11 -13.69
CA GLY A 51 -21.22 17.37 -13.25
C GLY A 51 -22.71 17.45 -13.57
N GLU A 52 -23.10 17.11 -14.80
CA GLU A 52 -24.50 17.05 -15.24
C GLU A 52 -25.30 16.04 -14.41
N LEU A 53 -24.80 14.82 -14.23
CA LEU A 53 -25.44 13.76 -13.45
C LEU A 53 -25.63 14.17 -11.99
N ASN A 54 -24.60 14.76 -11.37
CA ASN A 54 -24.66 15.23 -9.98
C ASN A 54 -25.69 16.36 -9.80
N VAL A 55 -25.78 17.28 -10.76
CA VAL A 55 -26.80 18.34 -10.75
C VAL A 55 -28.20 17.74 -10.86
N MET A 56 -28.40 16.76 -11.74
CA MET A 56 -29.70 16.08 -11.91
C MET A 56 -30.11 15.38 -10.61
N VAL A 57 -29.24 14.53 -10.04
CA VAL A 57 -29.53 13.79 -8.80
C VAL A 57 -29.82 14.73 -7.63
N LYS A 58 -29.07 15.84 -7.48
CA LYS A 58 -29.31 16.84 -6.43
C LYS A 58 -30.64 17.58 -6.57
N LYS A 59 -31.21 17.64 -7.77
CA LYS A 59 -32.51 18.29 -8.03
C LYS A 59 -33.71 17.37 -7.76
N ILE A 60 -33.51 16.07 -7.59
CA ILE A 60 -34.60 15.11 -7.31
C ILE A 60 -35.51 15.56 -6.15
N PRO A 61 -35.00 15.98 -4.97
CA PRO A 61 -35.86 16.45 -3.89
C PRO A 61 -36.64 17.73 -4.25
N SER A 62 -36.04 18.63 -5.06
CA SER A 62 -36.67 19.88 -5.50
C SER A 62 -37.83 19.65 -6.46
N PHE A 63 -37.82 18.54 -7.21
CA PHE A 63 -38.92 18.11 -8.06
C PHE A 63 -40.06 17.43 -7.30
N SER A 64 -39.86 17.12 -6.01
CA SER A 64 -40.78 16.33 -5.18
C SER A 64 -41.59 17.13 -4.16
N VAL A 65 -41.48 18.46 -4.11
CA VAL A 65 -42.21 19.29 -3.14
C VAL A 65 -43.63 19.59 -3.63
N GLU A 66 -44.64 19.05 -2.94
CA GLU A 66 -46.05 19.41 -3.12
C GLU A 66 -46.31 20.86 -2.66
N GLY A 67 -46.22 21.80 -3.61
CA GLY A 67 -46.59 23.19 -3.33
C GLY A 67 -46.36 24.11 -4.51
N LYS A 68 -47.32 24.17 -5.45
CA LYS A 68 -47.58 25.25 -6.44
C LYS A 68 -46.40 25.97 -7.14
N GLY A 69 -45.22 25.36 -7.16
CA GLY A 69 -44.00 25.86 -7.80
C GLY A 69 -43.04 24.73 -8.14
N ALA A 70 -43.58 23.61 -8.65
CA ALA A 70 -42.75 22.52 -9.14
C ALA A 70 -41.82 23.05 -10.23
N VAL A 71 -40.50 22.91 -10.04
CA VAL A 71 -39.53 23.17 -11.10
C VAL A 71 -39.78 22.12 -12.19
N GLN A 72 -40.32 22.50 -13.34
CA GLN A 72 -40.39 21.58 -14.47
C GLN A 72 -38.98 21.38 -15.02
N MET A 73 -38.64 20.15 -15.38
CA MET A 73 -37.39 19.88 -16.11
C MET A 73 -37.38 20.67 -17.41
N THR A 74 -36.33 21.45 -17.62
CA THR A 74 -36.04 22.11 -18.89
C THR A 74 -35.84 21.06 -19.98
N ASP A 75 -36.00 21.46 -21.26
CA ASP A 75 -35.81 20.52 -22.37
C ASP A 75 -34.37 19.99 -22.46
N ALA A 76 -33.39 20.77 -22.00
CA ALA A 76 -32.01 20.31 -21.85
C ALA A 76 -31.87 19.23 -20.77
N GLU A 77 -32.54 19.38 -19.62
CA GLU A 77 -32.51 18.40 -18.53
C GLU A 77 -33.25 17.10 -18.91
N LYS A 78 -34.34 17.19 -19.68
CA LYS A 78 -35.02 15.99 -20.21
C LYS A 78 -34.10 15.17 -21.09
N LYS A 79 -33.35 15.82 -21.99
CA LYS A 79 -32.38 15.16 -22.85
C LYS A 79 -31.23 14.50 -22.08
N VAL A 80 -30.84 15.08 -20.94
CA VAL A 80 -29.85 14.45 -20.04
C VAL A 80 -30.47 13.25 -19.34
N ALA A 81 -31.70 13.36 -18.83
CA ALA A 81 -32.40 12.29 -18.13
C ALA A 81 -32.69 11.05 -18.98
N GLU A 82 -32.91 11.22 -20.29
CA GLU A 82 -33.09 10.10 -21.24
C GLU A 82 -31.88 9.16 -21.30
N ASN A 83 -30.68 9.67 -20.98
CA ASN A 83 -29.44 8.91 -20.98
C ASN A 83 -29.03 8.43 -19.58
N ILE A 84 -29.89 8.58 -18.57
CA ILE A 84 -29.63 8.16 -17.20
C ILE A 84 -30.48 6.93 -16.88
N THR A 85 -29.80 5.83 -16.55
CA THR A 85 -30.43 4.63 -16.00
C THR A 85 -30.46 4.71 -14.47
N CYS A 86 -31.40 4.00 -13.87
CA CYS A 86 -31.53 3.89 -12.42
C CYS A 86 -31.51 2.42 -12.01
N THR A 87 -30.77 2.12 -10.94
CA THR A 87 -30.84 0.84 -10.23
C THR A 87 -31.35 1.10 -8.82
N PHE A 88 -32.45 0.43 -8.45
CA PHE A 88 -33.07 0.59 -7.14
C PHE A 88 -32.69 -0.55 -6.19
N HIS A 89 -32.25 -0.18 -4.99
CA HIS A 89 -32.07 -1.08 -3.86
C HIS A 89 -32.82 -0.51 -2.65
N GLY A 90 -33.81 -1.21 -2.12
CA GLY A 90 -34.52 -0.70 -0.96
C GLY A 90 -35.47 -1.70 -0.34
N ASP A 91 -35.91 -1.37 0.87
CA ASP A 91 -36.76 -2.22 1.71
C ASP A 91 -38.25 -2.17 1.32
N PHE A 92 -38.57 -1.55 0.20
CA PHE A 92 -39.93 -1.34 -0.28
C PHE A 92 -40.33 -2.44 -1.25
N HIS A 93 -41.52 -3.01 -1.07
CA HIS A 93 -42.08 -3.95 -2.03
C HIS A 93 -42.70 -3.18 -3.21
N LEU A 94 -41.98 -3.14 -4.33
CA LEU A 94 -42.41 -2.49 -5.56
C LEU A 94 -42.91 -3.55 -6.55
N GLN A 95 -43.97 -3.24 -7.31
CA GLN A 95 -44.39 -4.11 -8.41
C GLN A 95 -43.35 -4.17 -9.53
N GLN A 96 -42.64 -3.06 -9.75
CA GLN A 96 -41.54 -2.96 -10.70
C GLN A 96 -40.52 -1.94 -10.18
N ASN A 97 -39.24 -2.28 -10.29
CA ASN A 97 -38.15 -1.37 -9.93
C ASN A 97 -37.97 -0.32 -11.03
N PRO A 98 -37.68 0.95 -10.67
CA PRO A 98 -37.40 1.99 -11.65
C PRO A 98 -36.09 1.68 -12.36
N THR A 99 -36.11 1.82 -13.68
CA THR A 99 -34.95 1.63 -14.56
C THR A 99 -34.50 2.93 -15.22
N THR A 100 -35.37 3.95 -15.22
CA THR A 100 -35.10 5.27 -15.79
C THR A 100 -35.11 6.37 -14.73
N TYR A 101 -34.48 7.51 -15.04
CA TYR A 101 -34.47 8.68 -14.16
C TYR A 101 -35.89 9.19 -13.83
N THR A 102 -36.81 9.17 -14.80
CA THR A 102 -38.20 9.62 -14.62
C THR A 102 -38.98 8.69 -13.70
N GLU A 103 -38.86 7.37 -13.90
CA GLU A 103 -39.47 6.36 -13.02
C GLU A 103 -38.95 6.47 -11.58
N ALA A 104 -37.65 6.74 -11.41
CA ALA A 104 -37.05 6.93 -10.10
C ALA A 104 -37.61 8.17 -9.38
N LEU A 105 -37.86 9.25 -10.14
CA LEU A 105 -38.48 10.49 -9.65
C LEU A 105 -39.91 10.27 -9.17
N ASP A 106 -40.70 9.53 -9.95
CA ASP A 106 -42.07 9.21 -9.57
C ASP A 106 -42.13 8.23 -8.41
N LEU A 107 -41.20 7.27 -8.34
CA LEU A 107 -41.05 6.43 -7.16
C LEU A 107 -40.70 7.27 -5.93
N TYR A 108 -39.72 8.17 -6.03
CA TYR A 108 -39.27 9.02 -4.93
C TYR A 108 -40.42 9.82 -4.30
N LYS A 109 -41.31 10.39 -5.12
CA LYS A 109 -42.52 11.10 -4.66
C LYS A 109 -43.46 10.20 -3.85
N ASN A 110 -43.54 8.93 -4.22
CA ASN A 110 -44.45 7.96 -3.62
C ASN A 110 -43.83 7.19 -2.45
N LEU A 111 -42.50 7.19 -2.27
CA LEU A 111 -41.82 6.49 -1.17
C LEU A 111 -42.40 6.81 0.23
N PRO A 112 -42.70 8.08 0.59
CA PRO A 112 -43.30 8.37 1.90
C PRO A 112 -44.69 7.75 2.09
N THR A 113 -45.45 7.57 1.02
CA THR A 113 -46.79 6.94 1.08
C THR A 113 -46.72 5.41 1.17
N LEU A 114 -45.62 4.81 0.71
CA LEU A 114 -45.39 3.36 0.72
C LEU A 114 -44.89 2.84 2.09
N LEU A 115 -44.61 3.74 3.04
CA LEU A 115 -44.05 3.42 4.36
C LEU A 115 -45.06 2.78 5.35
N ASN A 116 -46.33 2.60 4.95
CA ASN A 116 -47.41 2.32 5.89
C ASN A 116 -47.68 0.85 6.24
N GLU A 117 -47.03 -0.15 5.63
CA GLU A 117 -47.36 -1.55 5.95
C GLU A 117 -46.18 -2.52 6.19
N ASN A 118 -44.92 -2.18 5.85
CA ASN A 118 -43.78 -3.11 5.99
C ASN A 118 -42.48 -2.39 6.41
N ALA A 119 -42.43 -1.88 7.63
CA ALA A 119 -41.17 -1.38 8.20
C ALA A 119 -40.24 -2.56 8.56
N VAL A 120 -38.98 -2.48 8.15
CA VAL A 120 -37.93 -3.46 8.47
C VAL A 120 -37.02 -2.93 9.59
N PRO A 121 -36.32 -3.80 10.34
CA PRO A 121 -35.30 -3.37 11.29
C PRO A 121 -34.15 -2.60 10.61
N ILE A 122 -33.99 -1.30 10.91
CA ILE A 122 -32.85 -0.48 10.44
C ILE A 122 -31.69 -0.52 11.44
N LYS A 123 -32.01 -0.52 12.74
CA LYS A 123 -30.98 -0.49 13.80
C LYS A 123 -31.36 -1.42 14.94
N VAL A 124 -30.41 -2.25 15.36
CA VAL A 124 -30.58 -3.21 16.44
C VAL A 124 -29.59 -2.89 17.55
N TRP A 125 -30.07 -2.84 18.79
CA TRP A 125 -29.23 -2.76 19.98
C TRP A 125 -29.16 -4.13 20.65
N LEU A 126 -27.95 -4.68 20.68
CA LEU A 126 -27.63 -5.97 21.26
C LEU A 126 -27.10 -5.78 22.67
N TYR A 127 -27.59 -6.60 23.61
CA TYR A 127 -27.10 -6.67 24.99
C TYR A 127 -26.30 -7.95 25.16
N PRO A 128 -25.04 -7.89 25.66
CA PRO A 128 -24.22 -9.08 25.80
C PRO A 128 -24.82 -10.11 26.77
N LEU A 129 -25.04 -11.35 26.33
CA LEU A 129 -25.71 -12.38 27.15
C LEU A 129 -24.90 -12.76 28.39
N HIS A 130 -23.58 -12.64 28.35
CA HIS A 130 -22.72 -12.97 29.50
C HIS A 130 -22.92 -12.06 30.71
N LEU A 131 -23.50 -10.87 30.52
CA LEU A 131 -23.91 -9.98 31.61
C LEU A 131 -25.21 -10.45 32.28
N LEU A 132 -25.94 -11.39 31.68
CA LEU A 132 -27.19 -11.98 32.19
C LEU A 132 -27.00 -13.43 32.65
N ASP A 133 -26.19 -14.22 31.96
CA ASP A 133 -25.85 -15.61 32.29
C ASP A 133 -24.36 -15.86 32.08
N ASN A 134 -23.65 -16.23 33.15
CA ASN A 134 -22.22 -16.50 33.13
C ASN A 134 -21.83 -17.77 32.34
N LYS A 135 -22.80 -18.59 31.93
CA LYS A 135 -22.62 -19.74 31.02
C LYS A 135 -22.78 -19.37 29.54
N ALA A 136 -23.23 -18.15 29.22
CA ALA A 136 -23.42 -17.73 27.84
C ALA A 136 -22.09 -17.54 27.10
N ALA A 137 -22.10 -17.73 25.77
CA ALA A 137 -20.93 -17.54 24.93
C ALA A 137 -20.45 -16.09 24.99
N GLN A 138 -19.18 -15.89 25.33
CA GLN A 138 -18.54 -14.58 25.43
C GLN A 138 -17.77 -14.25 24.15
N LEU A 139 -17.87 -13.02 23.68
CA LEU A 139 -16.94 -12.48 22.68
C LEU A 139 -15.55 -12.45 23.31
N LYS A 140 -14.65 -13.32 22.84
CA LYS A 140 -13.32 -13.46 23.47
C LYS A 140 -12.31 -12.40 22.99
N ARG A 141 -12.45 -11.91 21.76
CA ARG A 141 -11.51 -10.94 21.15
C ARG A 141 -12.22 -10.03 20.15
N GLU A 142 -11.85 -8.75 20.18
CA GLU A 142 -12.20 -7.78 19.14
C GLU A 142 -11.19 -7.82 17.99
N ILE A 143 -11.65 -7.53 16.77
CA ILE A 143 -10.78 -7.42 15.60
C ILE A 143 -10.08 -6.06 15.65
N ILE A 144 -8.77 -6.05 15.41
CA ILE A 144 -8.00 -4.81 15.38
C ILE A 144 -8.49 -3.95 14.21
N THR A 145 -8.81 -2.69 14.46
CA THR A 145 -9.33 -1.77 13.45
C THR A 145 -8.37 -1.57 12.26
N SER A 146 -7.05 -1.60 12.48
CA SER A 146 -6.05 -1.50 11.40
C SER A 146 -6.13 -2.65 10.39
N LEU A 147 -6.40 -3.87 10.85
CA LEU A 147 -6.54 -5.03 9.96
C LEU A 147 -7.81 -4.95 9.12
N VAL A 148 -8.88 -4.38 9.67
CA VAL A 148 -10.12 -4.11 8.92
C VAL A 148 -9.85 -3.11 7.80
N PHE A 149 -9.14 -2.01 8.10
CA PHE A 149 -8.77 -1.02 7.08
C PHE A 149 -7.88 -1.62 5.99
N ASN A 150 -6.89 -2.44 6.34
CA ASN A 150 -6.00 -3.05 5.35
C ASN A 150 -6.74 -4.00 4.40
N ILE A 151 -7.69 -4.79 4.92
CA ILE A 151 -8.52 -5.67 4.08
C ILE A 151 -9.44 -4.85 3.18
N GLN A 152 -10.02 -3.78 3.71
CA GLN A 152 -10.86 -2.89 2.93
C GLN A 152 -10.05 -2.26 1.78
N ASP A 153 -8.85 -1.77 2.04
CA ASP A 153 -7.96 -1.17 1.04
C ASP A 153 -7.60 -2.19 -0.06
N ILE A 154 -7.28 -3.44 0.32
CA ILE A 154 -7.05 -4.53 -0.64
C ILE A 154 -8.29 -4.78 -1.49
N MET A 155 -9.47 -4.88 -0.88
CA MET A 155 -10.72 -5.14 -1.60
C MET A 155 -11.05 -4.02 -2.57
N GLU A 156 -10.92 -2.76 -2.15
CA GLU A 156 -11.12 -1.58 -3.00
C GLU A 156 -10.14 -1.58 -4.19
N GLY A 157 -8.86 -1.91 -3.95
CA GLY A 157 -7.85 -2.03 -5.01
C GLY A 157 -8.16 -3.14 -6.02
N LEU A 158 -8.64 -4.29 -5.57
CA LEU A 158 -9.05 -5.39 -6.47
C LEU A 158 -10.30 -5.03 -7.28
N GLU A 159 -11.25 -4.30 -6.69
CA GLU A 159 -12.43 -3.79 -7.39
C GLU A 159 -12.09 -2.71 -8.42
N GLU A 160 -11.11 -1.86 -8.15
CA GLU A 160 -10.60 -0.88 -9.12
C GLU A 160 -9.94 -1.56 -10.33
N ALA A 161 -9.13 -2.59 -10.08
CA ALA A 161 -8.50 -3.38 -11.14
C ALA A 161 -9.56 -4.09 -12.00
N GLU A 162 -10.62 -4.63 -11.38
CA GLU A 162 -11.75 -5.23 -12.10
C GLU A 162 -12.49 -4.20 -12.97
N ARG A 163 -12.79 -3.02 -12.40
CA ARG A 163 -13.44 -1.92 -13.14
C ARG A 163 -12.60 -1.48 -14.33
N THR A 164 -11.30 -1.30 -14.15
CA THR A 164 -10.37 -0.95 -15.23
C THR A 164 -10.32 -2.02 -16.32
N CYS A 165 -10.30 -3.30 -15.94
CA CYS A 165 -10.36 -4.40 -16.90
C CYS A 165 -11.67 -4.40 -17.70
N ASN A 166 -12.81 -4.16 -17.04
CA ASN A 166 -14.12 -4.08 -17.70
C ASN A 166 -14.19 -2.90 -18.68
N ASP A 167 -13.66 -1.74 -18.30
CA ASP A 167 -13.59 -0.57 -19.17
C ASP A 167 -12.76 -0.86 -20.43
N LEU A 168 -11.60 -1.54 -20.28
CA LEU A 168 -10.79 -1.96 -21.41
C LEU A 168 -11.52 -2.98 -22.30
N SER A 169 -12.16 -3.99 -21.70
CA SER A 169 -12.94 -5.00 -22.42
C SER A 169 -14.14 -4.39 -23.17
N GLY A 170 -14.66 -3.26 -22.71
CA GLY A 170 -15.73 -2.51 -23.37
C GLY A 170 -15.29 -1.76 -24.64
N ASN A 171 -13.98 -1.62 -24.89
CA ASN A 171 -13.48 -0.92 -26.06
C ASN A 171 -13.81 -1.69 -27.36
N THR A 172 -14.31 -0.98 -28.38
CA THR A 172 -14.74 -1.57 -29.65
C THR A 172 -13.63 -2.34 -30.36
N LEU A 173 -12.36 -1.91 -30.24
CA LEU A 173 -11.21 -2.58 -30.84
C LEU A 173 -10.92 -3.93 -30.19
N VAL A 174 -11.19 -4.10 -28.89
CA VAL A 174 -11.01 -5.40 -28.20
C VAL A 174 -11.95 -6.44 -28.77
N ASN A 175 -13.17 -6.06 -29.18
CA ASN A 175 -14.08 -7.00 -29.81
C ASN A 175 -13.58 -7.50 -31.17
N ILE A 176 -12.73 -6.73 -31.85
CA ILE A 176 -12.16 -7.10 -33.15
C ILE A 176 -10.85 -7.87 -32.96
N LEU A 177 -10.03 -7.49 -31.97
CA LEU A 177 -8.73 -8.08 -31.68
C LEU A 177 -8.85 -9.20 -30.65
N SER A 178 -9.17 -10.41 -31.13
CA SER A 178 -9.43 -11.58 -30.29
C SER A 178 -8.30 -11.91 -29.30
N ASP A 179 -7.03 -11.77 -29.70
CA ASP A 179 -5.88 -12.08 -28.82
C ASP A 179 -5.87 -11.20 -27.55
N ILE A 180 -6.22 -9.91 -27.66
CA ILE A 180 -6.28 -8.98 -26.51
C ILE A 180 -7.49 -9.31 -25.66
N LYS A 181 -8.63 -9.61 -26.30
CA LYS A 181 -9.86 -10.02 -25.62
C LYS A 181 -9.64 -11.26 -24.77
N GLU A 182 -8.97 -12.28 -25.30
CA GLU A 182 -8.64 -13.51 -24.59
C GLU A 182 -7.77 -13.22 -23.35
N ARG A 183 -6.76 -12.36 -23.47
CA ARG A 183 -5.92 -11.95 -22.32
C ARG A 183 -6.72 -11.22 -21.24
N LEU A 184 -7.54 -10.24 -21.61
CA LEU A 184 -8.38 -9.49 -20.67
C LEU A 184 -9.40 -10.41 -19.97
N CYS A 185 -10.02 -11.34 -20.71
CA CYS A 185 -10.90 -12.35 -20.12
C CYS A 185 -10.15 -13.25 -19.13
N SER A 186 -8.96 -13.75 -19.49
CA SER A 186 -8.14 -14.60 -18.61
C SER A 186 -7.72 -13.88 -17.32
N PHE A 187 -7.34 -12.60 -17.43
CA PHE A 187 -7.06 -11.74 -16.28
C PHE A 187 -8.29 -11.60 -15.38
N GLN A 188 -9.45 -11.26 -15.97
CA GLN A 188 -10.70 -11.06 -15.24
C GLN A 188 -11.15 -12.33 -14.50
N GLU A 189 -11.10 -13.49 -15.17
CA GLU A 189 -11.42 -14.78 -14.56
C GLU A 189 -10.50 -15.07 -13.36
N SER A 190 -9.19 -14.87 -13.54
CA SER A 190 -8.20 -15.05 -12.48
C SER A 190 -8.46 -14.13 -11.29
N LEU A 191 -8.73 -12.86 -11.54
CA LEU A 191 -9.04 -11.86 -10.51
C LEU A 191 -10.31 -12.22 -9.72
N ASN A 192 -11.37 -12.64 -10.41
CA ASN A 192 -12.64 -13.02 -9.79
C ASN A 192 -12.52 -14.27 -8.91
N ILE A 193 -11.75 -15.27 -9.40
CA ILE A 193 -11.41 -16.45 -8.60
C ILE A 193 -10.65 -16.02 -7.34
N TYR A 194 -9.61 -15.19 -7.48
CA TYR A 194 -8.80 -14.74 -6.36
C TYR A 194 -9.62 -13.97 -5.31
N LYS A 195 -10.44 -13.00 -5.73
CA LYS A 195 -11.35 -12.25 -4.84
C LYS A 195 -12.24 -13.18 -4.03
N THR A 196 -12.80 -14.21 -4.68
CA THR A 196 -13.62 -15.21 -4.02
C THR A 196 -12.85 -16.00 -2.97
N VAL A 197 -11.62 -16.43 -3.28
CA VAL A 197 -10.77 -17.16 -2.34
C VAL A 197 -10.38 -16.27 -1.15
N LEU A 198 -9.95 -15.04 -1.42
CA LEU A 198 -9.57 -14.07 -0.39
C LEU A 198 -10.74 -13.80 0.56
N MET A 199 -11.94 -13.54 0.04
CA MET A 199 -13.14 -13.31 0.84
C MET A 199 -13.52 -14.53 1.68
N LYS A 200 -13.39 -15.75 1.14
CA LYS A 200 -13.60 -16.98 1.91
C LYS A 200 -12.57 -17.13 3.02
N ALA A 201 -11.30 -16.80 2.77
CA ALA A 201 -10.23 -16.86 3.77
C ALA A 201 -10.49 -15.86 4.91
N VAL A 202 -10.84 -14.61 4.57
CA VAL A 202 -11.18 -13.58 5.55
C VAL A 202 -12.41 -14.00 6.36
N ALA A 203 -13.47 -14.49 5.72
CA ALA A 203 -14.69 -14.93 6.41
C ALA A 203 -14.43 -16.04 7.43
N ARG A 204 -13.58 -17.03 7.08
CA ARG A 204 -13.16 -18.10 8.00
C ARG A 204 -12.42 -17.54 9.21
N VAL A 205 -11.37 -16.74 8.98
CA VAL A 205 -10.56 -16.17 10.06
C VAL A 205 -11.37 -15.25 10.98
N LEU A 206 -12.34 -14.49 10.44
CA LEU A 206 -13.22 -13.65 11.25
C LEU A 206 -14.10 -14.47 12.20
N LEU A 207 -14.52 -15.67 11.81
CA LEU A 207 -15.27 -16.59 12.68
C LEU A 207 -14.34 -17.16 13.77
N ASP A 208 -13.11 -17.54 13.42
CA ASP A 208 -12.13 -18.12 14.34
C ASP A 208 -11.69 -17.11 15.42
N ILE A 209 -11.46 -15.84 15.04
CA ILE A 209 -11.15 -14.74 15.96
C ILE A 209 -12.28 -14.56 16.98
N ARG A 210 -13.54 -14.60 16.50
CA ARG A 210 -14.73 -14.48 17.38
C ARG A 210 -14.88 -15.70 18.30
N GLY A 211 -14.45 -16.89 17.87
CA GLY A 211 -14.38 -18.11 18.69
C GLY A 211 -13.25 -18.14 19.73
N GLY A 212 -12.29 -17.22 19.63
CA GLY A 212 -11.14 -17.05 20.53
C GLY A 212 -9.83 -17.67 20.05
N GLU A 213 -9.77 -18.12 18.80
CA GLU A 213 -8.53 -18.61 18.18
C GLU A 213 -7.62 -17.44 17.75
N MET A 214 -6.38 -17.75 17.32
CA MET A 214 -5.25 -16.81 17.32
C MET A 214 -5.37 -15.60 16.37
N LYS A 215 -4.82 -14.47 16.85
CA LYS A 215 -4.67 -13.16 16.19
C LYS A 215 -3.76 -13.20 14.94
N GLU A 216 -2.86 -14.17 14.87
CA GLU A 216 -1.85 -14.31 13.80
C GLU A 216 -2.42 -14.68 12.42
N SER A 217 -3.70 -15.02 12.33
CA SER A 217 -4.27 -15.59 11.09
C SER A 217 -4.60 -14.53 10.03
N LEU A 218 -4.96 -13.31 10.42
CA LEU A 218 -5.33 -12.24 9.48
C LEU A 218 -4.11 -11.52 8.90
N ASP A 219 -3.07 -11.29 9.72
CA ASP A 219 -1.77 -10.79 9.29
C ASP A 219 -1.12 -11.70 8.23
N LYS A 220 -1.32 -13.03 8.35
CA LYS A 220 -0.87 -14.00 7.34
C LYS A 220 -1.59 -13.81 6.00
N ILE A 221 -2.90 -13.60 6.00
CA ILE A 221 -3.67 -13.33 4.77
C ILE A 221 -3.14 -12.05 4.10
N LEU A 222 -2.93 -10.99 4.88
CA LEU A 222 -2.38 -9.73 4.37
C LEU A 222 -0.99 -9.94 3.76
N LYS A 223 -0.09 -10.61 4.47
CA LYS A 223 1.26 -10.91 3.99
C LYS A 223 1.23 -11.72 2.68
N ILE A 224 0.40 -12.77 2.64
CA ILE A 224 0.23 -13.60 1.43
C ILE A 224 -0.26 -12.73 0.27
N HIS A 225 -1.24 -11.85 0.49
CA HIS A 225 -1.73 -10.96 -0.56
C HIS A 225 -0.61 -10.05 -1.11
N TYR A 226 0.15 -9.38 -0.23
CA TYR A 226 1.22 -8.47 -0.65
C TYR A 226 2.36 -9.19 -1.40
N GLU A 227 2.65 -10.45 -1.06
CA GLU A 227 3.66 -11.26 -1.74
C GLU A 227 3.14 -11.92 -3.02
N SER A 228 1.81 -12.08 -3.15
CA SER A 228 1.16 -12.73 -4.29
C SER A 228 1.34 -11.95 -5.61
N PRO A 229 1.09 -12.60 -6.77
CA PRO A 229 0.98 -11.86 -8.03
C PRO A 229 -0.27 -10.98 -8.08
N PHE A 230 -1.25 -11.17 -7.18
CA PHE A 230 -2.49 -10.36 -7.10
C PHE A 230 -2.34 -9.07 -6.28
N SER A 231 -1.12 -8.67 -5.92
CA SER A 231 -0.90 -7.36 -5.30
C SER A 231 -1.36 -6.23 -6.22
N VAL A 232 -2.01 -5.22 -5.66
CA VAL A 232 -2.60 -4.09 -6.43
C VAL A 232 -1.59 -3.43 -7.39
N SER A 233 -0.33 -3.29 -6.98
CA SER A 233 0.74 -2.72 -7.82
C SER A 233 0.99 -3.52 -9.11
N LYS A 234 1.12 -4.85 -9.01
CA LYS A 234 1.33 -5.74 -10.17
C LYS A 234 0.10 -5.78 -11.09
N LEU A 235 -1.11 -5.85 -10.52
CA LEU A 235 -2.36 -5.83 -11.29
C LEU A 235 -2.48 -4.54 -12.11
N ASN A 236 -2.24 -3.39 -11.48
CA ASN A 236 -2.32 -2.09 -12.13
C ASN A 236 -1.24 -1.91 -13.20
N GLN A 237 -0.04 -2.46 -13.00
CA GLN A 237 1.02 -2.43 -14.01
C GLN A 237 0.59 -3.20 -15.27
N TRP A 238 0.08 -4.42 -15.12
CA TRP A 238 -0.37 -5.21 -16.28
C TRP A 238 -1.54 -4.53 -17.02
N LEU A 239 -2.51 -3.97 -16.29
CA LEU A 239 -3.62 -3.21 -16.89
C LEU A 239 -3.14 -1.95 -17.61
N TYR A 240 -2.12 -1.27 -17.08
CA TYR A 240 -1.49 -0.13 -17.74
C TYR A 240 -0.80 -0.53 -19.05
N ASP A 241 -0.10 -1.66 -19.05
CA ASP A 241 0.59 -2.17 -20.23
C ASP A 241 -0.43 -2.58 -21.30
N ALA A 242 -1.50 -3.29 -20.92
CA ALA A 242 -2.60 -3.65 -21.82
C ALA A 242 -3.30 -2.41 -22.41
N LYS A 243 -3.54 -1.38 -21.59
CA LYS A 243 -4.09 -0.09 -22.05
C LYS A 243 -3.17 0.60 -23.04
N SER A 244 -1.86 0.58 -22.78
CA SER A 244 -0.85 1.20 -23.64
C SER A 244 -0.73 0.49 -24.98
N GLU A 245 -0.76 -0.84 -24.98
CA GLU A 245 -0.79 -1.66 -26.19
C GLU A 245 -2.04 -1.34 -27.03
N LEU A 246 -3.22 -1.29 -26.41
CA LEU A 246 -4.46 -0.93 -27.10
C LEU A 246 -4.41 0.48 -27.70
N HIS A 247 -3.81 1.44 -26.99
CA HIS A 247 -3.64 2.79 -27.49
C HIS A 247 -2.73 2.85 -28.72
N LEU A 248 -1.62 2.09 -28.72
CA LEU A 248 -0.72 1.98 -29.88
C LEU A 248 -1.45 1.37 -31.08
N LEU A 249 -2.25 0.33 -30.87
CA LEU A 249 -3.01 -0.31 -31.95
C LEU A 249 -4.09 0.61 -32.50
N SER A 250 -4.81 1.31 -31.63
CA SER A 250 -5.76 2.36 -32.03
C SER A 250 -5.09 3.43 -32.89
N PHE A 251 -3.90 3.86 -32.51
CA PHE A 251 -3.12 4.83 -33.29
C PHE A 251 -2.70 4.29 -34.67
N CYS A 252 -2.14 3.07 -34.72
CA CYS A 252 -1.78 2.42 -35.98
C CYS A 252 -2.97 2.24 -36.91
N ILE A 253 -4.12 1.83 -36.38
CA ILE A 253 -5.36 1.67 -37.14
C ILE A 253 -5.85 3.02 -37.68
N LYS A 254 -5.84 4.08 -36.86
CA LYS A 254 -6.24 5.43 -37.28
C LYS A 254 -5.37 6.00 -38.40
N MET A 255 -4.08 5.66 -38.43
CA MET A 255 -3.17 6.08 -39.51
C MET A 255 -3.51 5.44 -40.86
N ILE A 256 -4.17 4.30 -40.86
CA ILE A 256 -4.46 3.51 -42.06
C ILE A 256 -5.92 3.77 -42.46
N GLN A 257 -6.16 4.92 -43.11
CA GLN A 257 -7.50 5.27 -43.60
C GLN A 257 -7.94 4.41 -44.79
N GLY A 258 -9.19 3.93 -44.76
CA GLY A 258 -9.82 3.24 -45.90
C GLY A 258 -9.62 1.72 -45.96
N ILE A 259 -9.02 1.10 -44.94
CA ILE A 259 -8.86 -0.36 -44.84
C ILE A 259 -9.90 -0.94 -43.88
N ARG A 260 -10.58 -2.00 -44.32
CA ARG A 260 -11.51 -2.77 -43.49
C ARG A 260 -10.73 -3.61 -42.49
N ILE A 261 -11.13 -3.57 -41.23
CA ILE A 261 -10.56 -4.40 -40.16
C ILE A 261 -11.48 -5.61 -40.03
N GLU A 262 -10.91 -6.79 -40.24
CA GLU A 262 -11.66 -8.05 -40.28
C GLU A 262 -10.95 -9.06 -39.37
N ASP A 263 -11.74 -9.91 -38.72
CA ASP A 263 -11.20 -11.07 -37.99
C ASP A 263 -10.81 -12.21 -38.96
N LEU A 264 -10.21 -13.27 -38.42
CA LEU A 264 -9.71 -14.40 -39.22
C LEU A 264 -10.85 -15.16 -39.93
N GLU A 265 -12.04 -15.19 -39.32
CA GLU A 265 -13.22 -15.88 -39.85
C GLU A 265 -13.82 -15.10 -41.04
N SER A 266 -13.90 -13.78 -40.92
CA SER A 266 -14.35 -12.86 -41.96
C SER A 266 -13.35 -12.80 -43.12
N LEU A 267 -12.04 -12.83 -42.84
CA LEU A 267 -11.00 -12.90 -43.86
C LEU A 267 -11.13 -14.17 -44.74
N SER A 268 -11.47 -15.31 -44.13
CA SER A 268 -11.66 -16.57 -44.87
C SER A 268 -12.80 -16.46 -45.89
N THR A 269 -13.86 -15.73 -45.55
CA THR A 269 -14.99 -15.47 -46.45
C THR A 269 -14.60 -14.54 -47.60
N ILE A 270 -13.77 -13.53 -47.33
CA ILE A 270 -13.26 -12.59 -48.36
C ILE A 270 -12.34 -13.33 -49.36
N LEU A 271 -11.47 -14.21 -48.87
CA LEU A 271 -10.55 -14.98 -49.72
C LEU A 271 -11.27 -15.97 -50.65
N LEU A 272 -12.47 -16.42 -50.28
CA LEU A 272 -13.28 -17.36 -51.07
C LEU A 272 -14.24 -16.65 -52.03
N ASN A 273 -14.29 -15.32 -52.04
CA ASN A 273 -15.20 -14.57 -52.88
C ASN A 273 -14.71 -14.55 -54.34
N PRO A 274 -15.45 -15.13 -55.31
CA PRO A 274 -15.03 -15.19 -56.71
C PRO A 274 -15.00 -13.82 -57.41
N ASP A 275 -15.62 -12.78 -56.82
CA ASP A 275 -15.64 -11.42 -57.36
C ASP A 275 -14.40 -10.59 -56.95
N ILE A 276 -13.46 -11.17 -56.20
CA ILE A 276 -12.25 -10.50 -55.72
C ILE A 276 -11.01 -11.13 -56.35
N ASP A 277 -10.39 -10.41 -57.30
CA ASP A 277 -9.22 -10.90 -58.05
C ASP A 277 -7.93 -10.97 -57.20
N ALA A 278 -7.77 -10.09 -56.21
CA ALA A 278 -6.59 -10.03 -55.34
C ALA A 278 -6.90 -9.41 -53.98
N VAL A 279 -6.29 -9.96 -52.92
CA VAL A 279 -6.42 -9.49 -51.53
C VAL A 279 -5.04 -9.11 -50.99
N VAL A 280 -4.91 -7.89 -50.46
CA VAL A 280 -3.72 -7.44 -49.72
C VAL A 280 -4.10 -7.27 -48.25
N CYS A 281 -3.47 -8.05 -47.37
CA CYS A 281 -3.73 -8.03 -45.94
C CYS A 281 -2.57 -7.39 -45.18
N LEU A 282 -2.89 -6.46 -44.27
CA LEU A 282 -1.96 -5.95 -43.27
C LEU A 282 -2.28 -6.64 -41.95
N THR A 283 -1.35 -7.48 -41.47
CA THR A 283 -1.56 -8.31 -40.28
C THR A 283 -0.66 -7.84 -39.15
N PHE A 284 -1.22 -7.68 -37.96
CA PHE A 284 -0.43 -7.55 -36.74
C PHE A 284 0.12 -8.93 -36.34
N THR A 285 1.41 -9.15 -36.55
CA THR A 285 2.05 -10.47 -36.33
C THR A 285 2.54 -10.70 -34.89
N SER A 286 2.46 -9.68 -34.03
CA SER A 286 3.01 -9.73 -32.66
C SER A 286 1.96 -9.72 -31.55
N LEU A 287 0.66 -9.72 -31.88
CA LEU A 287 -0.41 -9.69 -30.89
C LEU A 287 -0.55 -10.99 -30.10
N LYS A 288 -0.27 -12.11 -30.76
CA LYS A 288 -0.29 -13.43 -30.15
C LYS A 288 1.06 -13.74 -29.50
N TYR A 289 1.09 -13.74 -28.18
CA TYR A 289 2.26 -14.12 -27.38
C TYR A 289 1.83 -14.78 -26.06
N GLU A 290 2.74 -15.57 -25.48
CA GLU A 290 2.56 -16.14 -24.14
C GLU A 290 2.71 -15.04 -23.08
N ASP A 291 1.63 -14.72 -22.39
CA ASP A 291 1.63 -13.74 -21.31
C ASP A 291 2.06 -14.40 -20.00
N LYS A 292 3.36 -14.28 -19.69
CA LYS A 292 3.98 -14.84 -18.49
C LYS A 292 3.31 -14.39 -17.19
N TYR A 293 2.73 -13.19 -17.17
CA TYR A 293 2.07 -12.70 -15.97
C TYR A 293 0.73 -13.41 -15.76
N LEU A 294 -0.08 -13.58 -16.82
CA LEU A 294 -1.32 -14.36 -16.74
C LEU A 294 -1.08 -15.83 -16.38
N GLU A 295 0.01 -16.42 -16.88
CA GLU A 295 0.46 -17.75 -16.47
C GLU A 295 0.76 -17.80 -14.97
N THR A 296 1.51 -16.81 -14.46
CA THR A 296 1.84 -16.69 -13.03
C THR A 296 0.57 -16.56 -12.16
N LEU A 297 -0.43 -15.79 -12.60
CA LEU A 297 -1.73 -15.68 -11.91
C LEU A 297 -2.44 -17.04 -11.85
N THR A 298 -2.48 -17.73 -12.98
CA THR A 298 -3.15 -19.03 -13.11
C THR A 298 -2.46 -20.11 -12.27
N GLU A 299 -1.13 -20.16 -12.27
CA GLU A 299 -0.34 -21.08 -11.45
C GLU A 299 -0.56 -20.82 -9.96
N PHE A 300 -0.52 -19.56 -9.53
CA PHE A 300 -0.81 -19.19 -8.16
C PHE A 300 -2.21 -19.65 -7.74
N LEU A 301 -3.22 -19.47 -8.59
CA LEU A 301 -4.58 -19.93 -8.31
C LEU A 301 -4.72 -21.46 -8.26
N LYS A 302 -3.93 -22.21 -9.03
CA LYS A 302 -3.90 -23.67 -8.96
C LYS A 302 -3.38 -24.13 -7.60
N LEU A 303 -2.30 -23.51 -7.11
CA LEU A 303 -1.74 -23.79 -5.78
C LEU A 303 -2.75 -23.48 -4.66
N VAL A 304 -3.55 -22.44 -4.84
CA VAL A 304 -4.55 -22.02 -3.85
C VAL A 304 -5.82 -22.90 -3.89
N LYS A 305 -6.15 -23.52 -5.03
CA LYS A 305 -7.36 -24.36 -5.20
C LYS A 305 -7.18 -25.82 -4.79
N SER A 306 -5.96 -26.37 -4.84
CA SER A 306 -5.71 -27.78 -4.48
C SER A 306 -5.83 -28.07 -2.99
N ASP A 307 -5.77 -27.03 -2.15
CA ASP A 307 -6.04 -27.10 -0.72
C ASP A 307 -7.53 -26.82 -0.46
N GLU A 308 -8.39 -27.86 -0.47
CA GLU A 308 -9.84 -27.73 -0.20
C GLU A 308 -10.17 -27.25 1.24
N GLU A 309 -9.17 -27.13 2.09
CA GLU A 309 -9.24 -26.41 3.35
C GLU A 309 -8.10 -25.39 3.35
N ILE A 310 -8.30 -24.19 3.91
CA ILE A 310 -7.12 -23.43 4.39
C ILE A 310 -6.66 -24.12 5.68
N ASN A 311 -6.24 -25.37 5.55
CA ASN A 311 -5.43 -26.13 6.48
C ASN A 311 -4.12 -26.33 5.73
N MET A 312 -3.14 -25.44 5.95
CA MET A 312 -1.81 -25.54 5.35
C MET A 312 -1.00 -26.70 5.96
N VAL A 313 -1.49 -27.94 5.84
CA VAL A 313 -0.77 -29.17 6.21
C VAL A 313 -1.21 -30.35 5.34
N SER A 314 -0.42 -30.70 4.32
CA SER A 314 -0.04 -32.09 3.99
C SER A 314 1.16 -32.02 3.02
N GLU A 315 2.35 -32.52 3.37
CA GLU A 315 2.80 -33.92 3.26
C GLU A 315 2.91 -34.44 1.82
N ASP A 316 3.74 -33.76 1.00
CA ASP A 316 4.71 -34.44 0.13
C ASP A 316 5.88 -33.52 -0.17
N GLN A 317 7.07 -33.88 0.34
CA GLN A 317 8.20 -32.96 0.42
C GLN A 317 9.21 -33.23 -0.67
N THR A 318 9.10 -32.41 -1.71
CA THR A 318 10.01 -32.41 -2.85
C THR A 318 10.67 -31.03 -2.99
N VAL A 319 11.93 -31.03 -3.38
CA VAL A 319 12.64 -29.79 -3.75
C VAL A 319 13.21 -29.99 -5.14
N SER A 320 12.72 -29.21 -6.09
CA SER A 320 13.17 -29.21 -7.48
C SER A 320 14.25 -28.15 -7.70
N PHE A 321 15.33 -28.53 -8.35
CA PHE A 321 16.48 -27.69 -8.65
C PHE A 321 16.71 -27.65 -10.15
N LYS A 322 17.11 -26.47 -10.65
CA LYS A 322 17.68 -26.34 -12.00
C LYS A 322 19.20 -26.20 -11.89
N LEU A 323 19.92 -27.26 -12.26
CA LEU A 323 21.37 -27.38 -12.15
C LEU A 323 22.07 -26.62 -13.29
N GLN A 324 22.96 -25.70 -12.95
CA GLN A 324 23.54 -24.73 -13.89
C GLN A 324 24.51 -25.34 -14.92
N LYS A 325 24.34 -24.96 -16.19
CA LYS A 325 25.18 -25.41 -17.32
C LYS A 325 26.67 -25.20 -17.07
N SER A 326 27.49 -26.15 -17.53
CA SER A 326 28.95 -26.00 -17.51
C SER A 326 29.35 -24.75 -18.29
N PRO A 327 30.28 -23.91 -17.80
CA PRO A 327 30.83 -22.79 -18.56
C PRO A 327 31.44 -23.20 -19.91
N THR A 328 31.83 -24.46 -20.06
CA THR A 328 32.44 -25.03 -21.26
C THR A 328 31.44 -25.64 -22.26
N GLY A 329 30.15 -25.70 -21.93
CA GLY A 329 29.09 -26.18 -22.84
C GLY A 329 28.95 -27.71 -23.01
N GLU A 330 29.93 -28.52 -22.59
CA GLU A 330 29.85 -29.99 -22.61
C GLU A 330 29.49 -30.55 -21.21
N ARG A 331 28.53 -31.48 -21.13
CA ARG A 331 28.05 -32.08 -19.86
C ARG A 331 27.95 -33.59 -20.00
N VAL A 332 28.45 -34.33 -19.00
CA VAL A 332 28.24 -35.80 -18.93
C VAL A 332 27.80 -36.32 -17.53
N GLN A 333 27.86 -35.57 -16.42
CA GLN A 333 27.18 -35.96 -15.15
C GLN A 333 27.20 -34.88 -14.04
N TYR A 334 26.13 -34.76 -13.25
CA TYR A 334 26.10 -34.07 -11.95
C TYR A 334 26.14 -35.04 -10.79
N ARG A 335 26.76 -34.59 -9.69
CA ARG A 335 26.69 -35.24 -8.39
C ARG A 335 26.05 -34.30 -7.40
N VAL A 336 24.82 -34.59 -6.98
CA VAL A 336 24.08 -33.89 -5.93
C VAL A 336 24.37 -34.57 -4.59
N GLU A 337 24.68 -33.79 -3.56
CA GLU A 337 24.97 -34.27 -2.22
C GLU A 337 24.13 -33.50 -1.21
N TYR A 338 23.49 -34.18 -0.26
CA TYR A 338 22.66 -33.55 0.76
C TYR A 338 22.82 -34.17 2.14
N LYS A 339 22.55 -33.40 3.19
CA LYS A 339 22.46 -33.86 4.58
C LYS A 339 21.51 -33.01 5.42
N GLN A 340 20.93 -33.61 6.46
CA GLN A 340 20.09 -32.90 7.42
C GLN A 340 20.97 -32.11 8.41
N VAL A 341 20.55 -30.91 8.78
CA VAL A 341 21.22 -30.09 9.79
C VAL A 341 20.55 -30.33 11.14
N LYS A 342 21.24 -31.00 12.07
CA LYS A 342 20.78 -31.20 13.47
C LYS A 342 21.37 -30.14 14.38
N ALA A 343 20.59 -29.71 15.38
CA ALA A 343 20.94 -28.60 16.26
C ALA A 343 22.05 -28.92 17.28
N ASP A 344 22.32 -30.18 17.64
CA ASP A 344 23.24 -30.50 18.75
C ASP A 344 23.95 -31.87 18.62
N SER A 345 24.76 -32.10 17.58
CA SER A 345 25.69 -33.23 17.59
C SER A 345 26.99 -32.91 16.86
N GLY A 346 28.11 -32.85 17.57
CA GLY A 346 29.47 -32.67 17.03
C GLY A 346 30.02 -33.87 16.25
N ALA A 347 29.15 -34.72 15.69
CA ALA A 347 29.53 -35.82 14.80
C ALA A 347 29.29 -35.39 13.35
N GLU A 348 30.32 -35.46 12.49
CA GLU A 348 30.17 -35.24 11.05
C GLU A 348 29.30 -36.36 10.43
N GLU A 349 28.02 -36.07 10.18
CA GLU A 349 27.17 -36.99 9.41
C GLU A 349 27.61 -37.06 7.93
N GLN A 350 27.56 -38.27 7.40
CA GLN A 350 27.95 -38.62 6.03
C GLN A 350 26.95 -38.03 5.02
N TRP A 351 27.45 -37.40 3.96
CA TRP A 351 26.63 -36.85 2.88
C TRP A 351 25.97 -37.97 2.08
N LEU A 352 24.66 -37.86 1.87
CA LEU A 352 23.94 -38.69 0.90
C LEU A 352 24.22 -38.16 -0.50
N VAL A 353 24.49 -39.05 -1.46
CA VAL A 353 24.98 -38.69 -2.80
C VAL A 353 24.09 -39.29 -3.87
N ILE A 354 23.65 -38.48 -4.82
CA ILE A 354 22.86 -38.86 -5.99
C ILE A 354 23.57 -38.34 -7.23
N ASN A 355 23.83 -39.20 -8.22
CA ASN A 355 24.34 -38.75 -9.52
C ASN A 355 23.17 -38.68 -10.50
N THR A 356 23.10 -37.60 -11.28
CA THR A 356 22.07 -37.38 -12.31
C THR A 356 22.69 -36.75 -13.55
N ALA A 357 22.14 -37.02 -14.73
CA ALA A 357 22.49 -36.33 -15.97
C ALA A 357 21.52 -35.17 -16.27
N ASP A 358 20.40 -35.08 -15.55
CA ASP A 358 19.33 -34.14 -15.81
C ASP A 358 19.63 -32.76 -15.23
N GLU A 359 19.37 -31.72 -16.02
CA GLU A 359 19.52 -30.33 -15.57
C GLU A 359 18.37 -29.92 -14.64
N ASP A 360 17.20 -30.54 -14.78
CA ASP A 360 16.05 -30.34 -13.91
C ASP A 360 15.98 -31.56 -12.97
N PHE A 361 16.43 -31.40 -11.72
CA PHE A 361 16.56 -32.48 -10.75
C PHE A 361 15.64 -32.26 -9.55
N THR A 362 14.84 -33.28 -9.20
CA THR A 362 13.95 -33.24 -8.04
C THR A 362 14.44 -34.17 -6.94
N LEU A 363 14.69 -33.60 -5.77
CA LEU A 363 15.01 -34.36 -4.56
C LEU A 363 13.72 -34.67 -3.80
N THR A 364 13.48 -35.96 -3.50
CA THR A 364 12.28 -36.45 -2.82
C THR A 364 12.63 -37.11 -1.48
N GLY A 365 11.66 -37.21 -0.57
CA GLY A 365 11.83 -37.91 0.72
C GLY A 365 12.51 -37.08 1.82
N LEU A 366 12.35 -35.76 1.81
CA LEU A 366 12.84 -34.87 2.88
C LEU A 366 11.85 -34.76 4.04
N GLU A 367 12.34 -34.48 5.26
CA GLU A 367 11.50 -34.31 6.45
C GLU A 367 11.08 -32.85 6.70
N SER A 368 9.83 -32.67 7.16
CA SER A 368 9.19 -31.36 7.31
C SER A 368 9.88 -30.45 8.30
N ARG A 369 10.05 -29.17 7.90
CA ARG A 369 10.61 -28.10 8.75
C ARG A 369 12.00 -28.41 9.30
N LYS A 370 12.69 -29.42 8.75
CA LYS A 370 14.08 -29.73 9.04
C LYS A 370 14.98 -28.98 8.04
N PRO A 371 16.03 -28.29 8.50
CA PRO A 371 16.98 -27.67 7.59
C PRO A 371 17.85 -28.74 6.92
N TYR A 372 18.06 -28.62 5.60
CA TYR A 372 18.96 -29.48 4.84
C TYR A 372 20.03 -28.63 4.14
N LEU A 373 21.25 -29.14 4.11
CA LEU A 373 22.33 -28.61 3.29
C LEU A 373 22.39 -29.42 2.02
N ILE A 374 22.31 -28.75 0.87
CA ILE A 374 22.33 -29.40 -0.44
C ILE A 374 23.44 -28.74 -1.24
N ARG A 375 24.27 -29.54 -1.89
CA ARG A 375 25.28 -29.05 -2.83
C ARG A 375 25.29 -29.94 -4.04
N TYR A 376 25.71 -29.43 -5.18
CA TYR A 376 25.98 -30.27 -6.33
C TYR A 376 27.30 -29.91 -6.98
N ARG A 377 27.86 -30.89 -7.69
CA ARG A 377 29.11 -30.78 -8.42
C ARG A 377 28.88 -31.17 -9.87
N ILE A 378 29.48 -30.41 -10.77
CA ILE A 378 29.58 -30.77 -12.18
C ILE A 378 30.85 -31.63 -12.32
N VAL A 379 30.73 -32.83 -12.86
CA VAL A 379 31.87 -33.74 -13.05
C VAL A 379 32.39 -33.58 -14.48
N HIS A 380 33.56 -32.96 -14.64
CA HIS A 380 34.23 -32.76 -15.92
C HIS A 380 35.75 -32.76 -15.75
N ASP A 381 36.47 -33.68 -16.42
CA ASP A 381 37.94 -33.75 -16.58
C ASP A 381 38.79 -33.23 -15.40
N GLY A 382 38.46 -33.65 -14.17
CA GLY A 382 39.23 -33.35 -12.97
C GLY A 382 39.08 -31.93 -12.39
N LEU A 383 38.26 -31.05 -12.98
CA LEU A 383 37.93 -29.72 -12.44
C LEU A 383 36.62 -29.79 -11.63
N MET A 384 36.62 -29.26 -10.40
CA MET A 384 35.48 -29.32 -9.48
C MET A 384 34.90 -27.93 -9.18
N PHE A 385 33.65 -27.70 -9.58
CA PHE A 385 32.85 -26.55 -9.17
C PHE A 385 31.83 -26.98 -8.11
N THR A 386 31.78 -26.29 -6.97
CA THR A 386 30.85 -26.59 -5.87
C THR A 386 29.87 -25.45 -5.71
N VAL A 387 28.58 -25.72 -5.91
CA VAL A 387 27.49 -24.78 -5.61
C VAL A 387 26.80 -25.25 -4.34
N ILE A 388 26.75 -24.38 -3.33
CA ILE A 388 26.12 -24.66 -2.03
C ILE A 388 24.76 -23.98 -2.00
N LEU A 389 23.71 -24.76 -1.78
CA LEU A 389 22.34 -24.31 -1.59
C LEU A 389 21.94 -24.61 -0.13
N HIS A 390 21.48 -23.57 0.57
CA HIS A 390 20.88 -23.74 1.89
C HIS A 390 19.37 -23.66 1.74
N THR A 391 18.67 -24.75 2.03
CA THR A 391 17.22 -24.82 1.81
C THR A 391 16.54 -25.30 3.07
N GLN A 392 15.56 -24.53 3.54
CA GLN A 392 14.60 -24.99 4.52
C GLN A 392 13.40 -25.58 3.76
N CYS A 393 13.01 -26.82 4.08
CA CYS A 393 11.88 -27.46 3.41
C CYS A 393 10.57 -26.74 3.83
N CYS A 394 10.09 -25.83 2.97
CA CYS A 394 8.84 -25.08 3.12
C CYS A 394 7.84 -25.52 2.03
N HIS A 395 6.53 -25.42 2.32
CA HIS A 395 5.41 -26.00 1.56
C HIS A 395 5.15 -25.40 0.16
N THR A 396 6.14 -24.79 -0.51
CA THR A 396 5.96 -24.21 -1.84
C THR A 396 7.07 -24.68 -2.79
N SER A 397 6.70 -25.55 -3.71
CA SER A 397 7.50 -26.03 -4.84
C SER A 397 7.51 -24.99 -5.98
N ALA A 398 8.20 -23.86 -5.77
CA ALA A 398 8.64 -22.98 -6.86
C ALA A 398 9.69 -21.97 -6.35
N CYS A 399 10.96 -22.36 -6.38
CA CYS A 399 12.06 -21.39 -6.40
C CYS A 399 12.38 -21.07 -7.87
N GLN A 400 11.48 -20.37 -8.56
CA GLN A 400 11.79 -19.75 -9.85
C GLN A 400 12.03 -18.25 -9.65
N HIS A 401 13.27 -17.98 -9.28
CA HIS A 401 14.13 -16.88 -9.73
C HIS A 401 15.33 -16.90 -8.77
N PRO A 402 16.47 -17.52 -9.14
CA PRO A 402 17.72 -16.99 -8.62
C PRO A 402 17.77 -15.57 -9.14
N GLY A 403 17.66 -14.59 -8.24
CA GLY A 403 17.95 -13.21 -8.58
C GLY A 403 19.23 -13.19 -9.41
N ILE A 404 19.14 -12.62 -10.60
CA ILE A 404 20.31 -12.37 -11.42
C ILE A 404 21.10 -11.31 -10.65
N PHE A 405 22.02 -11.77 -9.80
CA PHE A 405 23.11 -10.96 -9.29
C PHE A 405 23.97 -10.58 -10.49
N THR A 406 23.70 -9.43 -11.10
CA THR A 406 24.71 -8.75 -11.91
C THR A 406 25.80 -8.25 -10.95
N GLN A 407 26.83 -9.10 -10.81
CA GLN A 407 28.17 -8.89 -10.25
C GLN A 407 28.32 -8.76 -8.70
N PRO A 408 28.43 -9.88 -7.96
CA PRO A 408 28.88 -9.88 -6.56
C PRO A 408 30.29 -9.29 -6.36
N PHE A 409 31.17 -9.43 -7.35
CA PHE A 409 32.59 -9.05 -7.21
C PHE A 409 32.82 -7.54 -7.09
N GLU A 410 32.07 -6.70 -7.82
CA GLU A 410 32.28 -5.24 -7.82
C GLU A 410 31.79 -4.61 -6.51
N MET A 411 30.59 -4.97 -6.03
CA MET A 411 30.05 -4.45 -4.76
C MET A 411 30.84 -4.97 -3.55
N GLU A 412 31.23 -6.25 -3.56
CA GLU A 412 32.05 -6.83 -2.49
C GLU A 412 33.42 -6.16 -2.44
N ALA A 413 34.07 -5.92 -3.59
CA ALA A 413 35.34 -5.21 -3.65
C ALA A 413 35.21 -3.75 -3.17
N LEU A 414 34.15 -3.05 -3.58
CA LEU A 414 33.86 -1.70 -3.12
C LEU A 414 33.66 -1.64 -1.61
N LEU A 415 32.79 -2.50 -1.05
CA LEU A 415 32.53 -2.57 0.39
C LEU A 415 33.78 -2.94 1.18
N LYS A 416 34.57 -3.93 0.72
CA LYS A 416 35.85 -4.29 1.36
C LYS A 416 36.84 -3.13 1.38
N ARG A 417 36.96 -2.41 0.25
CA ARG A 417 37.86 -1.25 0.12
C ARG A 417 37.44 -0.12 1.05
N GLU A 418 36.16 0.25 1.04
CA GLU A 418 35.65 1.42 1.76
C GLU A 418 35.50 1.17 3.27
N LEU A 419 35.21 -0.07 3.68
CA LEU A 419 35.16 -0.46 5.09
C LEU A 419 36.54 -0.90 5.63
N GLY A 420 37.54 -1.05 4.77
CA GLY A 420 38.86 -1.55 5.16
C GLY A 420 38.83 -2.99 5.71
N THR A 421 37.85 -3.80 5.29
CA THR A 421 37.68 -5.18 5.77
C THR A 421 38.23 -6.21 4.80
N SER A 422 38.86 -7.24 5.35
CA SER A 422 39.31 -8.43 4.63
C SER A 422 38.18 -9.47 4.43
N LEU A 423 37.16 -9.43 5.29
CA LEU A 423 36.03 -10.34 5.33
C LEU A 423 34.74 -9.59 5.00
N LEU A 424 33.97 -10.10 4.05
CA LEU A 424 32.62 -9.62 3.80
C LEU A 424 31.73 -10.83 3.55
N LYS A 425 30.91 -11.21 4.54
CA LYS A 425 30.04 -12.38 4.44
C LYS A 425 28.59 -11.96 4.63
N SER A 426 27.78 -12.12 3.59
CA SER A 426 26.33 -11.92 3.69
C SER A 426 25.74 -12.84 4.77
N THR A 427 24.88 -12.28 5.63
CA THR A 427 24.20 -13.06 6.68
C THR A 427 22.90 -13.70 6.20
N GLY A 428 22.56 -13.55 4.91
CA GLY A 428 21.36 -14.12 4.29
C GLY A 428 20.04 -13.45 4.68
N HIS A 429 20.07 -12.44 5.56
CA HIS A 429 18.91 -11.67 5.95
C HIS A 429 18.79 -10.44 5.03
N SER A 430 17.80 -10.47 4.14
CA SER A 430 17.37 -9.29 3.37
C SER A 430 16.21 -8.61 4.11
N GLY A 431 16.47 -7.45 4.71
CA GLY A 431 15.44 -6.57 5.24
C GLY A 431 15.21 -5.45 4.25
N GLY A 432 14.24 -5.59 3.35
CA GLY A 432 13.91 -4.56 2.36
C GLY A 432 12.74 -3.70 2.81
N GLY A 433 12.88 -2.37 2.72
CA GLY A 433 11.75 -1.45 2.76
C GLY A 433 11.05 -1.41 1.39
N CYS A 434 9.93 -0.69 1.27
CA CYS A 434 9.19 -0.56 -0.01
C CYS A 434 9.98 0.12 -1.16
N ILE A 435 11.15 0.68 -0.84
CA ILE A 435 11.92 1.60 -1.69
C ILE A 435 13.31 1.05 -1.99
N SER A 436 14.03 0.58 -0.96
CA SER A 436 15.43 0.15 -1.09
C SER A 436 15.61 -1.26 -0.52
N GLU A 437 16.50 -2.04 -1.14
CA GLU A 437 16.90 -3.34 -0.65
C GLU A 437 17.86 -3.16 0.52
N GLY A 438 17.76 -4.01 1.55
CA GLY A 438 18.65 -3.95 2.70
C GLY A 438 19.26 -5.30 2.99
N GLN A 439 20.57 -5.32 3.25
CA GLN A 439 21.34 -6.54 3.46
C GLN A 439 22.38 -6.35 4.56
N SER A 440 22.52 -7.34 5.43
CA SER A 440 23.53 -7.35 6.48
C SER A 440 24.77 -8.15 6.08
N PHE A 441 25.95 -7.65 6.46
CA PHE A 441 27.24 -8.29 6.18
C PHE A 441 28.07 -8.40 7.46
N ASP A 442 28.59 -9.60 7.74
CA ASP A 442 29.63 -9.81 8.74
C ASP A 442 30.98 -9.36 8.16
N THR A 443 31.65 -8.45 8.87
CA THR A 443 33.02 -7.99 8.56
C THR A 443 34.00 -8.36 9.66
N ASP A 444 35.29 -8.12 9.46
CA ASP A 444 36.32 -8.32 10.49
C ASP A 444 36.21 -7.34 11.67
N THR A 445 35.54 -6.21 11.50
CA THR A 445 35.35 -5.16 12.52
C THR A 445 33.96 -5.14 13.15
N GLY A 446 33.07 -6.03 12.70
CA GLY A 446 31.69 -6.13 13.19
C GLY A 446 30.68 -6.26 12.06
N ARG A 447 29.41 -6.40 12.41
CA ARG A 447 28.33 -6.52 11.42
C ARG A 447 27.87 -5.13 10.97
N VAL A 448 27.68 -4.97 9.67
CA VAL A 448 27.12 -3.74 9.06
C VAL A 448 25.81 -4.04 8.36
N PHE A 449 24.96 -3.03 8.22
CA PHE A 449 23.77 -3.05 7.40
C PHE A 449 23.97 -2.13 6.20
N VAL A 450 23.62 -2.60 5.01
CA VAL A 450 23.80 -1.88 3.75
C VAL A 450 22.44 -1.77 3.06
N LYS A 451 22.00 -0.54 2.80
CA LYS A 451 20.89 -0.25 1.90
C LYS A 451 21.39 -0.06 0.49
N ILE A 452 20.65 -0.59 -0.47
CA ILE A 452 21.01 -0.63 -1.89
C ILE A 452 19.83 -0.09 -2.68
N ASN A 453 20.11 0.86 -3.57
CA ASN A 453 19.09 1.37 -4.48
C ASN A 453 19.73 1.74 -5.82
N HIS A 454 19.17 1.18 -6.90
CA HIS A 454 19.72 1.29 -8.25
C HIS A 454 19.25 2.53 -9.04
N LYS A 455 18.36 3.36 -8.47
CA LYS A 455 17.88 4.59 -9.11
C LYS A 455 18.89 5.73 -9.00
N ASN A 456 18.96 6.60 -10.01
CA ASN A 456 19.92 7.72 -10.04
C ASN A 456 19.74 8.71 -8.87
N GLU A 457 18.52 8.85 -8.37
CA GLU A 457 18.17 9.76 -7.28
C GLU A 457 18.54 9.21 -5.89
N ALA A 458 18.94 7.93 -5.82
CA ALA A 458 19.24 7.23 -4.56
C ALA A 458 20.34 7.93 -3.75
N ARG A 459 21.34 8.52 -4.43
CA ARG A 459 22.44 9.19 -3.75
C ARG A 459 21.94 10.35 -2.88
N ARG A 460 21.11 11.22 -3.45
CA ARG A 460 20.52 12.35 -2.73
C ARG A 460 19.67 11.89 -1.54
N MET A 461 18.90 10.82 -1.71
CA MET A 461 18.08 10.24 -0.65
C MET A 461 18.95 9.73 0.51
N PHE A 462 20.00 8.96 0.21
CA PHE A 462 20.89 8.42 1.24
C PHE A 462 21.77 9.48 1.90
N ASP A 463 22.22 10.51 1.18
CA ASP A 463 22.93 11.65 1.78
C ASP A 463 22.03 12.38 2.79
N GLY A 464 20.75 12.56 2.44
CA GLY A 464 19.75 13.15 3.34
C GLY A 464 19.46 12.28 4.58
N GLU A 465 19.33 10.96 4.39
CA GLU A 465 19.12 10.01 5.48
C GLU A 465 20.35 9.95 6.41
N MET A 466 21.56 9.93 5.86
CA MET A 466 22.82 9.96 6.62
C MET A 466 22.91 11.21 7.49
N ALA A 467 22.72 12.40 6.91
CA ALA A 467 22.76 13.67 7.65
C ALA A 467 21.69 13.75 8.73
N SER A 468 20.53 13.14 8.50
CA SER A 468 19.43 13.05 9.48
C SER A 468 19.82 12.16 10.67
N LEU A 469 20.38 10.98 10.41
CA LEU A 469 20.88 10.07 11.45
C LEU A 469 22.02 10.70 12.27
N GLU A 470 22.95 11.39 11.61
CA GLU A 470 24.03 12.13 12.29
C GLU A 470 23.47 13.23 13.20
N ALA A 471 22.50 14.01 12.72
CA ALA A 471 21.87 15.07 13.50
C ALA A 471 21.15 14.53 14.74
N ILE A 472 20.38 13.45 14.61
CA ILE A 472 19.70 12.82 15.74
C ILE A 472 20.71 12.22 16.72
N LEU A 473 21.73 11.51 16.22
CA LEU A 473 22.79 10.91 17.05
C LEU A 473 23.52 11.96 17.90
N ALA A 474 23.81 13.13 17.33
CA ALA A 474 24.50 14.24 18.03
C ALA A 474 23.72 14.75 19.26
N THR A 475 22.39 14.58 19.28
CA THR A 475 21.55 15.03 20.41
C THR A 475 21.64 14.13 21.65
N ASN A 476 22.09 12.88 21.49
CA ASN A 476 22.12 11.85 22.53
C ASN A 476 20.77 11.62 23.27
N THR A 477 19.63 11.73 22.58
CA THR A 477 18.29 11.58 23.17
C THR A 477 17.64 10.22 22.89
N VAL A 478 17.49 9.88 21.61
CA VAL A 478 16.90 8.63 21.11
C VAL A 478 17.93 7.87 20.28
N LYS A 479 17.88 6.54 20.35
CA LYS A 479 18.81 5.68 19.61
C LYS A 479 18.44 5.66 18.14
N VAL A 480 19.47 5.72 17.29
CA VAL A 480 19.42 5.54 15.83
C VAL A 480 20.58 4.65 15.39
N PRO A 481 20.49 3.93 14.25
CA PRO A 481 21.65 3.26 13.67
C PRO A 481 22.75 4.27 13.37
N ARG A 482 24.00 3.98 13.78
CA ARG A 482 25.12 4.87 13.48
C ARG A 482 25.42 4.84 11.97
N PRO A 483 25.33 5.97 11.25
CA PRO A 483 25.66 6.01 9.85
C PRO A 483 27.17 5.86 9.64
N VAL A 484 27.58 5.20 8.56
CA VAL A 484 28.98 5.00 8.21
C VAL A 484 29.35 5.78 6.96
N LYS A 485 28.70 5.49 5.82
CA LYS A 485 29.04 6.11 4.54
C LYS A 485 27.98 5.88 3.45
N VAL A 486 27.87 6.84 2.53
CA VAL A 486 27.13 6.69 1.27
C VAL A 486 28.13 6.55 0.10
N LEU A 487 27.86 5.61 -0.80
CA LEU A 487 28.72 5.30 -1.96
C LEU A 487 27.91 5.25 -3.25
N ASP A 488 28.50 5.65 -4.37
CA ASP A 488 27.89 5.45 -5.68
C ASP A 488 28.17 4.03 -6.21
N LEU A 489 27.20 3.46 -6.92
CA LEU A 489 27.40 2.25 -7.70
C LEU A 489 27.98 2.60 -9.08
N GLU A 490 28.88 1.78 -9.62
CA GLU A 490 29.60 2.10 -10.88
C GLU A 490 28.69 2.34 -12.10
N ARG A 491 27.49 1.74 -12.12
CA ARG A 491 26.54 1.89 -13.25
C ARG A 491 25.46 2.92 -12.97
N SER A 492 24.71 2.72 -11.88
CA SER A 492 23.57 3.55 -11.49
C SER A 492 23.14 3.18 -10.08
N GLY A 493 22.79 4.19 -9.28
CA GLY A 493 22.36 4.02 -7.90
C GLY A 493 23.43 4.30 -6.86
N ALA A 494 23.07 4.02 -5.61
CA ALA A 494 23.91 4.25 -4.45
C ALA A 494 23.75 3.15 -3.39
N LEU A 495 24.69 3.12 -2.46
CA LEU A 495 24.72 2.29 -1.26
C LEU A 495 24.74 3.19 -0.03
N PHE A 496 24.04 2.80 1.02
CA PHE A 496 24.15 3.44 2.32
C PHE A 496 24.50 2.43 3.41
N ILE A 497 25.67 2.60 4.01
CA ILE A 497 26.23 1.71 5.02
C ILE A 497 26.01 2.31 6.40
N MET A 498 25.53 1.50 7.34
CA MET A 498 25.31 1.87 8.73
C MET A 498 25.56 0.69 9.68
N GLU A 499 25.55 0.98 10.98
CA GLU A 499 25.58 -0.02 12.04
C GLU A 499 24.43 -1.02 11.90
N HIS A 500 24.75 -2.31 12.02
CA HIS A 500 23.73 -3.32 12.16
C HIS A 500 23.20 -3.37 13.60
N VAL A 501 21.89 -3.22 13.77
CA VAL A 501 21.23 -3.35 15.06
C VAL A 501 20.26 -4.53 15.04
N ASP A 502 20.36 -5.41 16.03
CA ASP A 502 19.37 -6.48 16.21
C ASP A 502 18.08 -5.88 16.77
N MET A 503 17.05 -5.85 15.91
CA MET A 503 15.78 -5.19 16.19
C MET A 503 14.63 -6.19 16.38
N ARG A 504 13.64 -5.80 17.18
CA ARG A 504 12.34 -6.46 17.33
C ARG A 504 11.24 -5.39 17.27
N SER A 505 10.00 -5.80 16.98
CA SER A 505 8.88 -4.87 16.98
C SER A 505 8.74 -4.16 18.34
N LEU A 506 8.54 -2.84 18.31
CA LEU A 506 8.38 -2.02 19.50
C LEU A 506 7.18 -2.49 20.33
N ASN A 507 7.41 -2.82 21.61
CA ASN A 507 6.36 -3.22 22.54
C ASN A 507 6.68 -2.71 23.96
N LYS A 508 7.74 -3.24 24.58
CA LYS A 508 8.11 -2.92 25.96
C LYS A 508 8.50 -1.46 26.13
N TYR A 509 9.15 -0.87 25.13
CA TYR A 509 9.74 0.47 25.25
C TYR A 509 8.89 1.59 24.64
N SER A 510 7.61 1.36 24.34
CA SER A 510 6.72 2.37 23.74
C SER A 510 6.63 3.67 24.57
N SER A 511 6.50 3.58 25.90
CA SER A 511 6.52 4.75 26.78
C SER A 511 7.87 5.49 26.75
N LYS A 512 8.98 4.73 26.79
CA LYS A 512 10.34 5.28 26.76
C LYS A 512 10.62 5.99 25.43
N LEU A 513 10.08 5.48 24.31
CA LEU A 513 10.17 6.15 23.02
C LEU A 513 9.49 7.51 23.06
N GLY A 514 8.30 7.61 23.67
CA GLY A 514 7.59 8.88 23.84
C GLY A 514 8.40 9.90 24.65
N GLU A 515 9.05 9.47 25.73
CA GLU A 515 9.92 10.34 26.53
C GLU A 515 11.17 10.80 25.79
N GLN A 516 11.83 9.90 25.07
CA GLN A 516 13.07 10.20 24.35
C GLN A 516 12.82 11.06 23.10
N LEU A 517 11.68 10.87 22.44
CA LEU A 517 11.27 11.71 21.32
C LEU A 517 10.93 13.14 21.78
N ALA A 518 10.28 13.27 22.94
CA ALA A 518 10.09 14.59 23.53
C ALA A 518 11.43 15.26 23.92
N ASP A 519 12.40 14.49 24.41
CA ASP A 519 13.76 15.01 24.66
C ASP A 519 14.45 15.47 23.38
N LEU A 520 14.31 14.72 22.27
CA LEU A 520 14.80 15.13 20.95
C LEU A 520 14.21 16.49 20.55
N HIS A 521 12.89 16.64 20.65
CA HIS A 521 12.20 17.88 20.29
C HIS A 521 12.54 19.06 21.20
N LEU A 522 12.80 18.81 22.49
CA LEU A 522 13.20 19.84 23.45
C LEU A 522 14.68 20.20 23.36
N HIS A 523 15.52 19.37 22.72
CA HIS A 523 16.97 19.53 22.72
C HIS A 523 17.41 20.94 22.32
N ASN A 524 16.99 21.41 21.14
CA ASN A 524 17.39 22.73 20.62
C ASN A 524 16.90 23.87 21.52
N LYS A 525 15.65 23.80 22.00
CA LYS A 525 15.10 24.79 22.95
C LYS A 525 15.93 24.87 24.23
N ILE A 526 16.30 23.73 24.80
CA ILE A 526 17.15 23.67 26.00
C ILE A 526 18.52 24.30 25.75
N GLN A 527 19.12 24.10 24.57
CA GLN A 527 20.40 24.72 24.23
C GLN A 527 20.28 26.24 24.09
N ILE A 528 19.24 26.74 23.44
CA ILE A 528 18.94 28.17 23.33
C ILE A 528 18.80 28.80 24.73
N GLU A 529 18.03 28.16 25.62
CA GLU A 529 17.84 28.65 26.99
C GLU A 529 19.13 28.65 27.82
N LYS A 530 20.00 27.64 27.66
CA LYS A 530 21.31 27.58 28.31
C LYS A 530 22.21 28.72 27.84
N GLN A 531 22.30 28.93 26.52
CA GLN A 531 23.12 29.99 25.95
C GLN A 531 22.64 31.38 26.41
N ASN A 532 21.32 31.61 26.44
CA ASN A 532 20.74 32.86 26.92
C ASN A 532 21.07 33.12 28.41
N LYS A 533 21.07 32.08 29.25
CA LYS A 533 21.45 32.19 30.68
C LYS A 533 22.95 32.47 30.84
N GLU A 534 23.80 31.83 30.06
CA GLU A 534 25.26 32.04 30.11
C GLU A 534 25.65 33.45 29.68
N GLN A 535 24.99 33.99 28.64
CA GLN A 535 25.20 35.38 28.18
C GLN A 535 24.75 36.43 29.22
N GLN A 536 23.82 36.08 30.12
CA GLN A 536 23.35 36.96 31.19
C GLN A 536 24.24 36.95 32.45
N THR A 537 25.20 36.02 32.56
CA THR A 537 26.14 35.97 33.69
C THR A 537 27.46 36.69 33.37
N VAL A 538 27.69 37.86 34.00
CA VAL A 538 28.93 38.63 33.86
C VAL A 538 30.08 37.90 34.59
N GLY A 539 31.04 37.33 33.86
CA GLY A 539 32.32 36.89 34.44
C GLY A 539 32.88 35.53 34.03
N ARG A 540 32.31 34.80 33.07
CA ARG A 540 32.96 33.61 32.48
C ARG A 540 33.47 33.91 31.07
N GLY A 541 34.78 33.76 30.90
CA GLY A 541 35.44 33.84 29.59
C GLY A 541 34.89 32.81 28.61
N SER A 542 35.10 33.08 27.33
CA SER A 542 34.71 32.28 26.16
C SER A 542 35.14 30.81 26.27
N GLY A 543 34.39 30.03 27.03
CA GLY A 543 34.45 28.57 27.04
C GLY A 543 33.58 28.07 25.90
N THR A 544 34.22 27.55 24.87
CA THR A 544 33.64 26.86 23.71
C THR A 544 32.65 25.76 24.14
N SER A 545 31.35 26.05 24.13
CA SER A 545 30.32 25.02 23.96
C SER A 545 30.09 24.85 22.45
N GLU A 546 30.64 23.78 21.88
CA GLU A 546 30.56 23.40 20.45
C GLU A 546 29.16 22.99 19.95
N VAL A 547 28.08 23.25 20.71
CA VAL A 547 26.73 22.83 20.32
C VAL A 547 26.06 23.93 19.52
N GLN A 548 25.85 23.68 18.22
CA GLN A 548 25.22 24.61 17.29
C GLN A 548 23.72 24.73 17.59
N ILE A 549 23.29 25.90 18.07
CA ILE A 549 21.86 26.26 18.17
C ILE A 549 21.29 26.57 16.79
N VAL A 550 20.01 26.25 16.59
CA VAL A 550 19.31 26.51 15.32
C VAL A 550 18.11 27.41 15.57
N ASN A 551 18.12 28.62 15.00
CA ASN A 551 17.05 29.62 15.15
C ASN A 551 16.08 29.66 13.97
N GLN A 552 16.32 28.85 12.93
CA GLN A 552 15.55 28.84 11.69
C GLN A 552 14.95 27.45 11.44
N PHE A 553 13.88 27.39 10.65
CA PHE A 553 13.27 26.17 10.18
C PHE A 553 13.91 25.72 8.87
N GLY A 554 14.15 24.43 8.70
CA GLY A 554 14.84 23.89 7.53
C GLY A 554 15.88 22.84 7.89
N PHE A 555 16.73 22.50 6.93
CA PHE A 555 17.82 21.56 7.12
C PHE A 555 18.96 21.86 6.14
N HIS A 556 20.19 21.57 6.55
CA HIS A 556 21.38 21.90 5.79
C HIS A 556 21.54 21.09 4.49
N VAL A 557 20.82 19.97 4.36
CA VAL A 557 20.73 19.17 3.13
C VAL A 557 19.26 18.87 2.79
N ALA A 558 19.01 18.55 1.52
CA ALA A 558 17.72 18.00 1.13
C ALA A 558 17.55 16.59 1.70
N THR A 559 16.46 16.37 2.44
CA THR A 559 16.02 15.05 2.89
C THR A 559 14.87 14.56 2.01
N CYS A 560 14.54 13.27 2.03
CA CYS A 560 13.45 12.72 1.21
C CYS A 560 12.39 12.06 2.10
N CYS A 561 11.12 12.25 1.78
CA CYS A 561 10.01 11.48 2.36
C CYS A 561 9.52 10.49 1.29
N GLY A 562 9.87 9.22 1.46
CA GLY A 562 9.93 8.27 0.35
C GLY A 562 10.98 8.71 -0.69
N TYR A 563 10.63 8.70 -1.98
CA TYR A 563 11.49 9.21 -3.06
C TYR A 563 11.38 10.72 -3.33
N ILE A 564 10.40 11.42 -2.75
CA ILE A 564 10.17 12.84 -3.04
C ILE A 564 11.13 13.68 -2.19
N PRO A 565 12.02 14.48 -2.80
CA PRO A 565 12.90 15.37 -2.06
C PRO A 565 12.11 16.50 -1.40
N GLN A 566 12.41 16.76 -0.13
CA GLN A 566 11.87 17.89 0.62
C GLN A 566 12.69 19.15 0.33
N VAL A 567 12.00 20.28 0.16
CA VAL A 567 12.63 21.60 0.11
C VAL A 567 12.95 22.03 1.55
N ASN A 568 14.23 22.20 1.87
CA ASN A 568 14.70 22.40 3.25
C ASN A 568 15.40 23.76 3.44
N ASP A 569 15.20 24.70 2.52
CA ASP A 569 15.82 26.02 2.58
C ASP A 569 15.45 26.73 3.88
N TRP A 570 16.45 27.29 4.56
CA TRP A 570 16.27 27.93 5.86
C TRP A 570 15.26 29.09 5.80
N GLN A 571 14.37 29.15 6.79
CA GLN A 571 13.33 30.17 6.94
C GLN A 571 13.19 30.59 8.41
N ASP A 572 12.89 31.87 8.65
CA ASP A 572 12.68 32.38 10.01
C ASP A 572 11.28 32.10 10.55
N ASP A 573 10.29 31.91 9.66
CA ASP A 573 8.88 31.73 10.02
C ASP A 573 8.38 30.32 9.69
N TRP A 574 7.85 29.63 10.71
CA TRP A 574 7.34 28.26 10.58
C TRP A 574 6.15 28.18 9.62
N VAL A 575 5.24 29.15 9.69
CA VAL A 575 4.01 29.13 8.90
C VAL A 575 4.35 29.21 7.41
N SER A 576 5.26 30.11 7.05
CA SER A 576 5.78 30.28 5.70
C SER A 576 6.54 29.04 5.23
N PHE A 577 7.45 28.51 6.06
CA PHE A 577 8.18 27.27 5.77
C PHE A 577 7.23 26.12 5.47
N TYR A 578 6.26 25.86 6.36
CA TYR A 578 5.36 24.73 6.23
C TYR A 578 4.38 24.90 5.06
N ALA A 579 3.78 26.08 4.87
CA ALA A 579 2.84 26.31 3.78
C ALA A 579 3.52 26.22 2.40
N GLN A 580 4.71 26.79 2.24
CA GLN A 580 5.39 26.89 0.94
C GLN A 580 6.30 25.70 0.63
N GLN A 581 7.09 25.24 1.61
CA GLN A 581 8.12 24.22 1.38
C GLN A 581 7.66 22.80 1.74
N ARG A 582 6.47 22.63 2.35
CA ARG A 582 5.84 21.32 2.57
C ARG A 582 4.58 21.16 1.73
N LEU A 583 3.51 21.90 2.05
CA LEU A 583 2.20 21.69 1.43
C LEU A 583 2.15 22.14 -0.04
N GLN A 584 2.59 23.37 -0.35
CA GLN A 584 2.60 23.87 -1.72
C GLN A 584 3.44 22.98 -2.65
N HIS A 585 4.58 22.49 -2.17
CA HIS A 585 5.42 21.58 -2.94
C HIS A 585 4.67 20.29 -3.34
N GLN A 586 4.02 19.63 -2.38
CA GLN A 586 3.23 18.42 -2.64
C GLN A 586 2.06 18.69 -3.60
N LEU A 587 1.40 19.84 -3.46
CA LEU A 587 0.30 20.24 -4.35
C LEU A 587 0.78 20.60 -5.75
N SER A 588 1.96 21.19 -5.89
CA SER A 588 2.57 21.47 -7.20
C SER A 588 2.93 20.18 -7.94
N LEU A 589 3.45 19.17 -7.24
CA LEU A 589 3.68 17.84 -7.82
C LEU A 589 2.37 17.17 -8.24
N MET A 590 1.35 17.26 -7.39
CA MET A 590 0.02 16.72 -7.68
C MET A 590 -0.65 17.40 -8.87
N GLU A 591 -0.51 18.72 -8.99
CA GLU A 591 -1.02 19.49 -10.11
C GLU A 591 -0.37 19.04 -11.43
N GLN A 592 0.93 18.77 -11.43
CA GLN A 592 1.65 18.25 -12.59
C GLN A 592 1.21 16.83 -12.98
N SER A 593 0.97 15.97 -11.99
CA SER A 593 0.65 14.55 -12.23
C SER A 593 -0.83 14.27 -12.49
N TYR A 594 -1.74 15.00 -11.84
CA TYR A 594 -3.18 14.70 -11.81
C TYR A 594 -4.07 15.86 -12.24
N GLY A 595 -3.59 17.12 -12.21
CA GLY A 595 -4.40 18.30 -12.55
C GLY A 595 -5.67 18.46 -11.70
N ASP A 596 -5.62 18.06 -10.42
CA ASP A 596 -6.82 18.01 -9.57
C ASP A 596 -7.37 19.41 -9.23
N ARG A 597 -8.48 19.75 -9.87
CA ARG A 597 -9.12 21.06 -9.72
C ARG A 597 -9.65 21.31 -8.30
N GLU A 598 -10.21 20.29 -7.65
CA GLU A 598 -10.78 20.47 -6.31
C GLU A 598 -9.69 20.73 -5.28
N ALA A 599 -8.58 19.98 -5.34
CA ALA A 599 -7.41 20.22 -4.51
C ALA A 599 -6.89 21.64 -4.70
N ARG A 600 -6.81 22.13 -5.94
CA ARG A 600 -6.40 23.51 -6.24
C ARG A 600 -7.31 24.56 -5.61
N GLU A 601 -8.62 24.41 -5.76
CA GLU A 601 -9.61 25.35 -5.21
C GLU A 601 -9.64 25.34 -3.68
N LEU A 602 -9.54 24.16 -3.06
CA LEU A 602 -9.46 24.03 -1.61
C LEU A 602 -8.13 24.56 -1.07
N TRP A 603 -7.03 24.37 -1.79
CA TRP A 603 -5.73 24.89 -1.38
C TRP A 603 -5.70 26.41 -1.32
N ALA A 604 -6.24 27.08 -2.35
CA ALA A 604 -6.33 28.54 -2.37
C ALA A 604 -7.09 29.10 -1.14
N LYS A 605 -8.12 28.39 -0.66
CA LYS A 605 -8.84 28.74 0.57
C LYS A 605 -8.05 28.41 1.82
N LEU A 606 -7.41 27.23 1.86
CA LEU A 606 -6.69 26.75 3.03
C LEU A 606 -5.45 27.60 3.33
N GLN A 607 -4.71 28.05 2.31
CA GLN A 607 -3.55 28.93 2.47
C GLN A 607 -3.87 30.18 3.30
N LEU A 608 -5.05 30.77 3.13
CA LEU A 608 -5.51 31.94 3.87
C LEU A 608 -5.84 31.65 5.34
N LYS A 609 -6.15 30.39 5.67
CA LYS A 609 -6.51 29.95 7.02
C LYS A 609 -5.34 29.42 7.83
N ILE A 610 -4.28 28.91 7.19
CA ILE A 610 -3.13 28.32 7.90
C ILE A 610 -2.57 29.26 8.97
N PRO A 611 -2.30 30.57 8.72
CA PRO A 611 -1.76 31.46 9.75
C PRO A 611 -2.61 31.54 11.03
N GLN A 612 -3.94 31.42 10.90
CA GLN A 612 -4.88 31.48 12.03
C GLN A 612 -4.77 30.27 12.97
N LEU A 613 -4.16 29.17 12.52
CA LEU A 613 -3.95 27.97 13.33
C LEU A 613 -2.74 28.10 14.28
N PHE A 614 -1.94 29.16 14.12
CA PHE A 614 -0.68 29.39 14.82
C PHE A 614 -0.64 30.72 15.61
N THR A 615 -1.72 31.49 15.68
CA THR A 615 -1.72 32.84 16.28
C THR A 615 -1.35 32.88 17.77
N ASP A 616 -1.71 31.84 18.52
CA ASP A 616 -1.55 31.80 19.98
C ASP A 616 -0.42 30.86 20.43
N ILE A 617 0.50 30.51 19.52
CA ILE A 617 1.63 29.64 19.83
C ILE A 617 2.94 30.17 19.28
N GLU A 618 3.98 30.10 20.10
CA GLU A 618 5.35 30.31 19.65
C GLU A 618 5.93 28.96 19.21
N VAL A 619 6.32 28.87 17.95
CA VAL A 619 6.96 27.66 17.40
C VAL A 619 8.46 27.83 17.50
N VAL A 620 9.11 26.94 18.26
CA VAL A 620 10.58 26.87 18.33
C VAL A 620 11.05 25.75 17.40
N PRO A 621 12.10 25.96 16.58
CA PRO A 621 12.66 24.92 15.72
C PRO A 621 13.10 23.70 16.55
N ALA A 622 12.46 22.57 16.32
CA ALA A 622 12.78 21.28 16.92
C ALA A 622 13.28 20.33 15.84
N LEU A 623 14.36 19.60 16.10
CA LEU A 623 14.81 18.55 15.19
C LEU A 623 13.77 17.42 15.21
N VAL A 624 13.08 17.19 14.09
CA VAL A 624 12.11 16.10 13.94
C VAL A 624 12.73 14.93 13.15
N HIS A 625 12.27 13.71 13.41
CA HIS A 625 12.58 12.56 12.57
C HIS A 625 12.00 12.73 11.16
N GLY A 626 10.80 13.31 11.03
CA GLY A 626 10.23 13.78 9.77
C GLY A 626 9.38 12.74 9.02
N ASP A 627 9.51 11.46 9.37
CA ASP A 627 8.69 10.37 8.80
C ASP A 627 8.30 9.32 9.86
N LEU A 628 8.17 9.64 11.15
CA LEU A 628 8.07 8.62 12.21
C LEU A 628 6.71 7.87 12.26
N TRP A 629 6.64 6.61 11.79
CA TRP A 629 5.47 5.73 11.88
C TRP A 629 5.84 4.29 12.29
N GLY A 630 4.85 3.38 12.34
CA GLY A 630 5.07 1.99 12.79
C GLY A 630 6.16 1.22 12.02
N GLY A 631 6.43 1.59 10.77
CA GLY A 631 7.43 0.94 9.91
C GLY A 631 8.87 1.32 10.21
N ASN A 632 9.13 2.38 10.98
CA ASN A 632 10.46 2.89 11.22
C ASN A 632 10.80 3.11 12.70
N VAL A 633 10.13 2.31 13.54
CA VAL A 633 10.41 2.18 14.96
C VAL A 633 10.60 0.72 15.32
N ALA A 634 11.54 0.46 16.22
CA ALA A 634 11.77 -0.87 16.77
C ALA A 634 12.25 -0.77 18.22
N GLU A 635 12.48 -1.92 18.84
CA GLU A 635 13.25 -2.03 20.07
C GLU A 635 14.42 -2.99 19.94
N CYS A 636 15.50 -2.64 20.63
CA CYS A 636 16.66 -3.49 20.86
C CYS A 636 16.78 -3.78 22.37
N SER A 637 17.80 -4.51 22.79
CA SER A 637 17.96 -4.98 24.17
C SER A 637 17.99 -3.83 25.20
N ASP A 638 18.50 -2.67 24.83
CA ASP A 638 18.74 -1.49 25.69
C ASP A 638 17.71 -0.35 25.54
N GLY A 639 16.81 -0.40 24.56
CA GLY A 639 15.76 0.60 24.41
C GLY A 639 15.09 0.65 23.05
N PRO A 640 14.24 1.67 22.82
CA PRO A 640 13.64 1.90 21.53
C PRO A 640 14.70 2.48 20.57
N ILE A 641 14.52 2.23 19.29
CA ILE A 641 15.36 2.73 18.21
C ILE A 641 14.46 3.22 17.08
N ILE A 642 14.84 4.35 16.47
CA ILE A 642 14.18 4.91 15.29
C ILE A 642 15.16 4.88 14.11
N PHE A 643 14.66 4.74 12.90
CA PHE A 643 15.47 4.61 11.69
C PHE A 643 14.72 5.20 10.48
N ASP A 644 15.38 5.31 9.33
CA ASP A 644 14.82 5.89 8.10
C ASP A 644 14.27 7.33 8.27
N PRO A 645 15.06 8.27 8.85
CA PRO A 645 14.62 9.65 9.04
C PRO A 645 14.59 10.47 7.75
N ALA A 646 13.68 11.45 7.75
CA ALA A 646 13.55 12.50 6.75
C ALA A 646 13.64 13.88 7.44
N SER A 647 14.71 14.08 8.22
CA SER A 647 14.77 15.12 9.24
C SER A 647 14.79 16.55 8.69
N PHE A 648 14.33 17.46 9.54
CA PHE A 648 14.48 18.90 9.43
C PHE A 648 14.21 19.55 10.80
N TYR A 649 14.55 20.82 10.95
CA TYR A 649 14.11 21.63 12.09
C TYR A 649 12.73 22.21 11.80
N GLY A 650 11.73 21.78 12.57
CA GLY A 650 10.32 22.12 12.37
C GLY A 650 9.54 22.25 13.67
N HIS A 651 8.23 22.41 13.58
CA HIS A 651 7.37 22.33 14.76
C HIS A 651 7.29 20.89 15.27
N SER A 652 7.50 20.67 16.56
CA SER A 652 7.47 19.33 17.18
C SER A 652 6.14 18.58 17.00
N GLU A 653 5.03 19.30 16.85
CA GLU A 653 3.72 18.67 16.61
C GLU A 653 3.61 17.99 15.22
N PHE A 654 4.49 18.31 14.27
CA PHE A 654 4.53 17.70 12.94
C PHE A 654 4.71 16.18 13.02
N GLU A 655 5.68 15.73 13.83
CA GLU A 655 6.01 14.32 14.03
C GLU A 655 4.83 13.49 14.55
N LEU A 656 4.01 14.09 15.43
CA LEU A 656 2.87 13.42 16.06
C LEU A 656 1.71 13.15 15.10
N ALA A 657 1.74 13.77 13.91
CA ALA A 657 0.73 13.53 12.89
C ALA A 657 0.92 12.17 12.23
N ILE A 658 2.11 11.91 11.69
CA ILE A 658 2.45 10.63 11.06
C ILE A 658 2.54 9.49 12.07
N ALA A 659 3.00 9.76 13.29
CA ALA A 659 2.98 8.79 14.40
C ALA A 659 1.57 8.31 14.78
N GLY A 660 0.53 9.06 14.39
CA GLY A 660 -0.88 8.71 14.59
C GLY A 660 -1.53 8.04 13.37
N MET A 661 -0.82 7.96 12.25
CA MET A 661 -1.30 7.34 11.01
C MET A 661 -0.90 5.85 10.95
N PHE A 662 -1.53 5.09 10.05
CA PHE A 662 -1.15 3.70 9.73
C PHE A 662 -1.07 2.75 10.93
N GLY A 663 -2.09 2.78 11.79
CA GLY A 663 -2.16 1.97 13.02
C GLY A 663 -1.71 2.69 14.28
N GLY A 664 -0.89 3.75 14.13
CA GLY A 664 -0.50 4.69 15.19
C GLY A 664 0.24 4.07 16.38
N PHE A 665 0.80 4.94 17.24
CA PHE A 665 1.38 4.50 18.51
C PHE A 665 0.34 4.40 19.64
N GLY A 666 0.59 3.52 20.60
CA GLY A 666 -0.30 3.32 21.75
C GLY A 666 -0.38 4.54 22.67
N SER A 667 -1.40 4.57 23.55
CA SER A 667 -1.60 5.67 24.50
C SER A 667 -0.43 5.88 25.46
N SER A 668 0.34 4.84 25.78
CA SER A 668 1.55 4.92 26.61
C SER A 668 2.61 5.85 26.01
N PHE A 669 2.86 5.76 24.69
CA PHE A 669 3.75 6.66 23.98
C PHE A 669 3.28 8.12 24.08
N TYR A 670 2.02 8.38 23.74
CA TYR A 670 1.48 9.75 23.73
C TYR A 670 1.42 10.38 25.12
N ASN A 671 1.05 9.59 26.14
CA ASN A 671 1.02 10.05 27.52
C ASN A 671 2.42 10.44 27.99
N ALA A 672 3.43 9.64 27.67
CA ALA A 672 4.80 9.90 28.08
C ALA A 672 5.41 11.11 27.34
N TYR A 673 5.15 11.23 26.03
CA TYR A 673 5.52 12.40 25.24
C TYR A 673 4.87 13.68 25.79
N HIS A 674 3.54 13.67 25.98
CA HIS A 674 2.81 14.85 26.46
C HIS A 674 3.03 15.18 27.93
N GLY A 675 3.59 14.23 28.70
CA GLY A 675 4.10 14.50 30.03
C GLY A 675 5.27 15.49 30.04
N LYS A 676 6.05 15.56 28.94
CA LYS A 676 7.16 16.52 28.76
C LYS A 676 6.77 17.72 27.90
N ILE A 677 6.00 17.51 26.83
CA ILE A 677 5.52 18.57 25.92
C ILE A 677 3.98 18.59 25.93
N PRO A 678 3.35 19.39 26.80
CA PRO A 678 1.90 19.49 26.88
C PRO A 678 1.29 19.94 25.55
N LYS A 679 0.06 19.47 25.26
CA LYS A 679 -0.69 19.89 24.07
C LYS A 679 -1.00 21.38 24.14
N ALA A 680 -0.54 22.14 23.16
CA ALA A 680 -0.91 23.55 23.03
C ALA A 680 -2.37 23.71 22.57
N ALA A 681 -2.97 24.86 22.84
CA ALA A 681 -4.30 25.19 22.33
C ALA A 681 -4.31 25.10 20.79
N GLY A 682 -5.37 24.51 20.22
CA GLY A 682 -5.48 24.28 18.76
C GLY A 682 -4.77 23.03 18.22
N PHE A 683 -4.14 22.22 19.08
CA PHE A 683 -3.39 20.99 18.71
C PHE A 683 -4.15 20.11 17.71
N ALA A 684 -5.43 19.81 17.95
CA ALA A 684 -6.19 18.89 17.09
C ALA A 684 -6.29 19.36 15.63
N LYS A 685 -6.51 20.67 15.40
CA LYS A 685 -6.56 21.23 14.04
C LYS A 685 -5.20 21.24 13.37
N ARG A 686 -4.13 21.57 14.12
CA ARG A 686 -2.76 21.49 13.59
C ARG A 686 -2.35 20.07 13.28
N GLN A 687 -2.76 19.09 14.09
CA GLN A 687 -2.51 17.68 13.80
C GLN A 687 -3.18 17.25 12.49
N GLN A 688 -4.42 17.66 12.22
CA GLN A 688 -5.06 17.43 10.90
C GLN A 688 -4.28 18.11 9.76
N LEU A 689 -3.81 19.34 9.95
CA LEU A 689 -2.99 20.06 8.97
C LEU A 689 -1.67 19.34 8.68
N TYR A 690 -1.05 18.73 9.69
CA TYR A 690 0.16 17.91 9.53
C TYR A 690 -0.11 16.57 8.87
N GLN A 691 -1.22 15.91 9.20
CA GLN A 691 -1.67 14.69 8.52
C GLN A 691 -1.91 14.94 7.03
N LEU A 692 -2.43 16.12 6.66
CA LEU A 692 -2.62 16.49 5.26
C LEU A 692 -1.32 16.37 4.45
N PHE A 693 -0.18 16.83 4.98
CA PHE A 693 1.11 16.70 4.28
C PHE A 693 1.41 15.23 3.94
N HIS A 694 1.26 14.32 4.91
CA HIS A 694 1.54 12.91 4.71
C HIS A 694 0.54 12.25 3.75
N TYR A 695 -0.74 12.61 3.79
CA TYR A 695 -1.73 12.14 2.81
C TYR A 695 -1.46 12.63 1.39
N LEU A 696 -1.06 13.90 1.22
CA LEU A 696 -0.65 14.44 -0.08
C LEU A 696 0.62 13.73 -0.59
N ASN A 697 1.59 13.48 0.30
CA ASN A 697 2.79 12.72 -0.03
C ASN A 697 2.46 11.28 -0.49
N HIS A 698 1.55 10.60 0.22
CA HIS A 698 1.10 9.26 -0.16
C HIS A 698 0.32 9.26 -1.48
N TRP A 699 -0.49 10.28 -1.74
CA TRP A 699 -1.15 10.43 -3.04
C TRP A 699 -0.11 10.57 -4.16
N ASN A 700 0.92 11.40 -3.98
CA ASN A 700 1.99 11.55 -4.98
C ASN A 700 2.82 10.27 -5.19
N HIS A 701 2.98 9.41 -4.17
CA HIS A 701 3.74 8.15 -4.29
C HIS A 701 2.92 6.96 -4.80
N PHE A 702 1.66 6.84 -4.35
CA PHE A 702 0.87 5.60 -4.47
C PHE A 702 -0.44 5.80 -5.25
N GLY A 703 -0.78 7.02 -5.64
CA GLY A 703 -1.91 7.31 -6.52
C GLY A 703 -3.24 7.63 -5.81
N GLY A 704 -4.32 7.53 -6.58
CA GLY A 704 -5.62 8.15 -6.28
C GLY A 704 -6.33 7.66 -5.01
N GLY A 705 -5.96 6.52 -4.43
CA GLY A 705 -6.57 6.01 -3.18
C GLY A 705 -6.48 6.99 -2.01
N TYR A 706 -5.46 7.85 -1.99
CA TYR A 706 -5.24 8.86 -0.93
C TYR A 706 -5.93 10.22 -1.21
N ARG A 707 -6.56 10.37 -2.38
CA ARG A 707 -7.29 11.59 -2.78
C ARG A 707 -8.42 11.93 -1.83
N GLY A 708 -9.29 10.96 -1.53
CA GLY A 708 -10.48 11.17 -0.71
C GLY A 708 -10.12 11.72 0.68
N SER A 709 -9.14 11.11 1.33
CA SER A 709 -8.62 11.52 2.65
C SER A 709 -8.01 12.92 2.61
N SER A 710 -7.19 13.22 1.60
CA SER A 710 -6.57 14.53 1.41
C SER A 710 -7.62 15.63 1.28
N LEU A 711 -8.58 15.46 0.37
CA LEU A 711 -9.63 16.45 0.12
C LEU A 711 -10.57 16.61 1.32
N ARG A 712 -10.89 15.52 2.04
CA ARG A 712 -11.68 15.60 3.27
C ARG A 712 -11.02 16.50 4.31
N ILE A 713 -9.73 16.31 4.57
CA ILE A 713 -8.99 17.15 5.54
C ILE A 713 -8.97 18.60 5.08
N MET A 714 -8.72 18.86 3.79
CA MET A 714 -8.74 20.22 3.24
C MET A 714 -10.13 20.87 3.39
N ARG A 715 -11.23 20.15 3.14
CA ARG A 715 -12.60 20.65 3.37
C ARG A 715 -12.86 20.95 4.84
N ASP A 716 -12.41 20.09 5.74
CA ASP A 716 -12.65 20.27 7.18
C ASP A 716 -11.84 21.44 7.76
N LEU A 717 -10.61 21.67 7.27
CA LEU A 717 -9.80 22.82 7.65
C LEU A 717 -10.23 24.14 6.98
N THR A 718 -11.00 24.05 5.88
CA THR A 718 -11.53 25.24 5.17
C THR A 718 -12.92 25.67 5.63
N LYS A 719 -13.62 24.87 6.45
CA LYS A 719 -14.79 25.31 7.23
C LYS A 719 -14.36 26.28 8.32
#